data_AF-A0A952FUF7-F1
#
_entry.id   AF-A0A952FUF7-F1
#
_cell.length_a   1.000
_cell.length_b   1.000
_cell.length_c   1.000
_cell.angle_alpha   90.00
_cell.angle_beta   90.00
_cell.angle_gamma   90.00
#
_symmetry.space_group_name_H-M   'P 1'
#
loop_
_entity.id
_entity.type
_entity.pdbx_description
1 polymer ?
#
loop_
_entity_poly.entity_id
_entity_poly.type
_entity_poly.pdbx_seq_one_letter_code
_entity_poly.pdbx_strand_id
1 'polypeptide(L)'
;MTKTALLTATALLALAPAAHATTTISTATTDALKTSTAGDITVESAGSITLTSGTAITVDSDNALSFSGTINMSGSDSNSTGILIGDVANRTHDLSLSGTIIVTDDYYATDYTSADGDTDGYVEAPWATGTGRYGILSSGTNPFTGDVAITSTIDVEGNDSYGIRFENQTDGAFSYTGATTTIGDNATALSLEGGVTGNVHIGGSASVVGEGARAISITGDIGGNLIIDGSYTGTAYSTTSTLSQSGYEDLVPGLNLLQSGPLVTIAGNVANGVLFGTTYSDTDSDNSDEDGDGQTDSGQTSASLTQYGSAPALLVGSSTGDITLGGLTYTSTAVDPPDYNYGLIVRGGIAAYGVHPFRTSNAIQLGGTGHTTTIDNGVQIAGTVYSSAYGADSTAMALLSGVSTPRLDIDGTVSASVTSYTASTTTNDVTTYATTSGTAYAVDIASGASLPILTVGANHGIHASATGSTSSATAIRDNSGTLTAITNNGVISAAITATDDDADGTYDTVTGSAIAIDARANTAGLTITQVDTGPDDDDVATPYILGQILLGSGNDTLTSSGGYIYGTVDWGAGTGTFSLSDAAAYRGKMTSSGDIAMDIDGKSSALFLADSAVKLSTLHVGDGSKLALTLDTATPSTPIFTASGAITFDDGAELYLSPTTLITDPTTFTLMTASRISLGTMTTATLDGFIPYLYHAALATNAANTTLSVEFRLRNQAEGGYSDNEYLALKPVLAAISQDSEAETAILSQTTKA
;
A
#
# COMPACT_ATOMS: atom_id res chain seq x y z
N MET A 1 -61.56 76.30 24.48
CA MET A 1 -60.47 76.37 23.47
C MET A 1 -59.20 76.51 24.29
N THR A 2 -58.17 75.68 24.28
CA THR A 2 -57.56 74.63 23.43
C THR A 2 -56.36 74.16 24.30
N LYS A 3 -55.79 72.97 24.32
CA LYS A 3 -55.96 71.66 23.70
C LYS A 3 -55.14 70.70 24.60
N THR A 4 -55.61 69.47 24.64
CA THR A 4 -55.05 68.21 25.18
C THR A 4 -53.56 67.96 24.90
N ALA A 5 -52.86 67.33 25.85
CA ALA A 5 -52.01 66.15 25.60
C ALA A 5 -51.59 65.49 26.93
N LEU A 6 -52.14 64.30 27.16
CA LEU A 6 -51.80 63.36 28.22
C LEU A 6 -50.67 62.46 27.68
N LEU A 7 -49.48 62.48 28.28
CA LEU A 7 -48.41 61.53 27.94
C LEU A 7 -48.42 60.39 28.96
N THR A 8 -48.85 59.23 28.51
CA THR A 8 -48.73 57.93 29.18
C THR A 8 -47.26 57.52 29.25
N ALA A 9 -46.73 57.38 30.47
CA ALA A 9 -45.43 56.77 30.72
C ALA A 9 -45.58 55.24 30.69
N THR A 10 -45.19 54.63 29.57
CA THR A 10 -45.03 53.18 29.46
C THR A 10 -43.74 52.79 30.19
N ALA A 11 -43.87 52.10 31.32
CA ALA A 11 -42.72 51.49 32.00
C ALA A 11 -42.16 50.38 31.09
N LEU A 12 -41.01 50.64 30.50
CA LEU A 12 -40.20 49.63 29.82
C LEU A 12 -39.58 48.76 30.92
N LEU A 13 -40.20 47.62 31.24
CA LEU A 13 -39.56 46.56 32.01
C LEU A 13 -38.42 46.01 31.15
N ALA A 14 -37.20 46.52 31.36
CA ALA A 14 -36.01 45.83 30.90
C ALA A 14 -35.89 44.54 31.74
N LEU A 15 -36.32 43.41 31.18
CA LEU A 15 -35.87 42.11 31.66
C LEU A 15 -34.37 42.02 31.36
N ALA A 16 -33.55 42.40 32.34
CA ALA A 16 -32.16 41.98 32.33
C ALA A 16 -32.14 40.44 32.44
N PRO A 17 -31.38 39.70 31.61
CA PRO A 17 -31.22 38.27 31.78
C PRO A 17 -30.68 38.00 33.20
N ALA A 18 -31.25 37.02 33.89
CA ALA A 18 -30.74 36.57 35.17
C ALA A 18 -29.35 35.96 34.92
N ALA A 19 -28.31 36.56 35.52
CA ALA A 19 -27.00 35.93 35.57
C ALA A 19 -27.10 34.70 36.48
N HIS A 20 -27.08 33.50 35.89
CA HIS A 20 -26.96 32.25 36.65
C HIS A 20 -25.52 32.12 37.14
N ALA A 21 -25.35 31.78 38.42
CA ALA A 21 -24.02 31.44 38.94
C ALA A 21 -23.56 30.11 38.33
N THR A 22 -22.25 29.95 38.13
CA THR A 22 -21.65 28.70 37.68
C THR A 22 -22.06 27.54 38.60
N THR A 23 -22.59 26.48 38.02
CA THR A 23 -22.92 25.22 38.70
C THR A 23 -21.71 24.30 38.70
N THR A 24 -21.17 24.01 39.88
CA THR A 24 -20.00 23.13 40.05
C THR A 24 -20.42 21.77 40.60
N ILE A 25 -20.01 20.70 39.91
CA ILE A 25 -20.16 19.31 40.35
C ILE A 25 -18.78 18.80 40.79
N SER A 26 -18.60 18.66 42.11
CA SER A 26 -17.35 18.16 42.72
C SER A 26 -17.52 16.81 43.44
N THR A 27 -18.75 16.29 43.48
CA THR A 27 -19.11 14.98 44.03
C THR A 27 -20.14 14.27 43.14
N ALA A 28 -20.47 13.03 43.44
CA ALA A 28 -21.46 12.26 42.69
C ALA A 28 -22.87 12.89 42.72
N THR A 29 -23.54 12.85 41.57
CA THR A 29 -24.94 13.22 41.36
C THR A 29 -25.61 12.25 40.39
N THR A 30 -26.94 12.18 40.44
CA THR A 30 -27.79 11.43 39.50
C THR A 30 -28.74 12.35 38.74
N ASP A 31 -28.55 13.67 38.85
CA ASP A 31 -29.38 14.66 38.17
C ASP A 31 -28.75 15.01 36.82
N ALA A 32 -29.58 15.00 35.77
CA ALA A 32 -29.20 15.54 34.47
C ALA A 32 -29.04 17.07 34.55
N LEU A 33 -28.09 17.62 33.79
CA LEU A 33 -27.77 19.04 33.79
C LEU A 33 -28.09 19.69 32.45
N LYS A 34 -28.60 20.93 32.48
CA LYS A 34 -28.82 21.75 31.29
C LYS A 34 -28.28 23.14 31.49
N THR A 35 -27.46 23.62 30.57
CA THR A 35 -26.86 24.97 30.63
C THR A 35 -27.90 26.09 30.71
N SER A 36 -29.07 25.93 30.06
CA SER A 36 -30.18 26.91 30.09
C SER A 36 -30.80 27.10 31.48
N THR A 37 -30.61 26.12 32.38
CA THR A 37 -31.14 26.15 33.76
C THR A 37 -30.06 26.30 34.81
N ALA A 38 -28.88 25.73 34.55
CA ALA A 38 -27.75 25.69 35.47
C ALA A 38 -26.76 26.86 35.29
N GLY A 39 -26.89 27.64 34.20
CA GLY A 39 -25.83 28.58 33.80
C GLY A 39 -24.61 27.84 33.27
N ASP A 40 -23.43 28.41 33.50
CA ASP A 40 -22.17 27.71 33.22
C ASP A 40 -22.07 26.43 34.06
N ILE A 41 -21.58 25.34 33.47
CA ILE A 41 -21.41 24.06 34.15
C ILE A 41 -19.91 23.75 34.25
N THR A 42 -19.45 23.40 35.45
CA THR A 42 -18.12 22.84 35.68
C THR A 42 -18.25 21.49 36.38
N VAL A 43 -17.80 20.42 35.73
CA VAL A 43 -17.65 19.11 36.37
C VAL A 43 -16.18 18.88 36.66
N GLU A 44 -15.80 18.96 37.93
CA GLU A 44 -14.42 18.77 38.38
C GLU A 44 -14.01 17.29 38.29
N SER A 45 -12.70 17.01 38.36
CA SER A 45 -12.18 15.64 38.25
C SER A 45 -12.71 14.64 39.29
N ALA A 46 -13.19 15.12 40.45
CA ALA A 46 -13.84 14.31 41.47
C ALA A 46 -15.37 14.22 41.32
N GLY A 47 -15.97 15.05 40.47
CA GLY A 47 -17.39 15.06 40.18
C GLY A 47 -17.80 13.89 39.29
N SER A 48 -18.99 13.32 39.55
CA SER A 48 -19.54 12.27 38.69
C SER A 48 -21.04 12.41 38.48
N ILE A 49 -21.52 12.06 37.30
CA ILE A 49 -22.94 12.00 36.96
C ILE A 49 -23.28 10.57 36.57
N THR A 50 -24.25 9.95 37.25
CA THR A 50 -24.69 8.59 36.96
C THR A 50 -26.15 8.58 36.53
N LEU A 51 -26.41 8.08 35.32
CA LEU A 51 -27.75 7.92 34.75
C LEU A 51 -27.85 6.55 34.08
N THR A 52 -29.07 6.04 33.89
CA THR A 52 -29.31 4.79 33.13
C THR A 52 -30.09 5.04 31.84
N SER A 53 -30.51 6.28 31.56
CA SER A 53 -31.16 6.66 30.32
C SER A 53 -31.15 8.17 30.11
N GLY A 54 -31.51 8.62 28.91
CA GLY A 54 -31.62 10.04 28.57
C GLY A 54 -30.26 10.70 28.36
N THR A 55 -30.16 11.98 28.71
CA THR A 55 -28.95 12.80 28.49
C THR A 55 -28.35 13.28 29.80
N ALA A 56 -27.06 13.05 30.05
CA ALA A 56 -26.41 13.49 31.29
C ALA A 56 -26.15 15.00 31.35
N ILE A 57 -25.59 15.57 30.28
CA ILE A 57 -25.39 17.02 30.15
C ILE A 57 -25.96 17.49 28.82
N THR A 58 -26.80 18.53 28.84
CA THR A 58 -27.26 19.24 27.64
C THR A 58 -26.71 20.67 27.61
N VAL A 59 -25.96 20.99 26.56
CA VAL A 59 -25.52 22.35 26.22
C VAL A 59 -26.54 22.96 25.26
N ASP A 60 -27.57 23.60 25.81
CA ASP A 60 -28.74 24.18 25.14
C ASP A 60 -28.81 25.72 25.26
N SER A 61 -27.70 26.36 25.60
CA SER A 61 -27.56 27.82 25.68
C SER A 61 -26.11 28.24 25.43
N ASP A 62 -25.85 29.56 25.37
CA ASP A 62 -24.49 30.11 25.23
C ASP A 62 -23.68 30.13 26.54
N ASN A 63 -24.08 29.34 27.54
CA ASN A 63 -23.25 29.16 28.73
C ASN A 63 -22.13 28.15 28.45
N ALA A 64 -21.04 28.24 29.23
CA ALA A 64 -19.87 27.40 29.09
C ALA A 64 -20.05 26.01 29.74
N LEU A 65 -19.35 25.02 29.19
CA LEU A 65 -19.18 23.70 29.79
C LEU A 65 -17.68 23.41 29.92
N SER A 66 -17.23 23.17 31.16
CA SER A 66 -15.92 22.62 31.47
C SER A 66 -16.09 21.24 32.10
N PHE A 67 -15.55 20.20 31.48
CA PHE A 67 -15.75 18.81 31.91
C PHE A 67 -14.43 18.08 32.10
N SER A 68 -14.14 17.68 33.34
CA SER A 68 -12.97 16.86 33.69
C SER A 68 -13.30 15.67 34.59
N GLY A 69 -14.57 15.51 34.99
CA GLY A 69 -15.05 14.41 35.85
C GLY A 69 -15.53 13.19 35.08
N THR A 70 -16.50 12.45 35.63
CA THR A 70 -17.01 11.21 35.05
C THR A 70 -18.51 11.29 34.74
N ILE A 71 -18.92 10.87 33.55
CA ILE A 71 -20.29 10.46 33.24
C ILE A 71 -20.29 8.93 33.18
N ASN A 72 -21.11 8.30 34.00
CA ASN A 72 -21.27 6.85 34.03
C ASN A 72 -22.72 6.45 33.70
N MET A 73 -22.91 5.89 32.51
CA MET A 73 -24.17 5.35 32.01
C MET A 73 -24.02 3.90 31.55
N SER A 74 -23.40 3.05 32.37
CA SER A 74 -23.34 1.60 32.12
C SER A 74 -24.72 0.94 32.14
N GLY A 75 -24.98 -0.01 31.24
CA GLY A 75 -26.27 -0.69 31.16
C GLY A 75 -27.42 0.25 30.83
N SER A 76 -27.18 1.30 30.06
CA SER A 76 -28.17 2.33 29.81
C SER A 76 -29.25 1.90 28.80
N ASP A 77 -30.31 2.67 28.61
CA ASP A 77 -31.29 2.44 27.53
C ASP A 77 -30.78 2.94 26.16
N SER A 78 -31.27 2.38 25.05
CA SER A 78 -31.06 2.94 23.70
C SER A 78 -31.39 4.44 23.65
N ASN A 79 -30.70 5.20 22.79
CA ASN A 79 -30.80 6.66 22.69
C ASN A 79 -30.23 7.44 23.89
N SER A 80 -29.45 6.78 24.76
CA SER A 80 -28.72 7.48 25.83
C SER A 80 -27.58 8.34 25.28
N THR A 81 -27.35 9.49 25.90
CA THR A 81 -26.32 10.44 25.49
C THR A 81 -25.55 10.95 26.69
N GLY A 82 -24.22 10.87 26.66
CA GLY A 82 -23.39 11.48 27.69
C GLY A 82 -23.53 13.00 27.66
N ILE A 83 -23.03 13.62 26.60
CA ILE A 83 -23.08 15.07 26.39
C ILE A 83 -23.79 15.37 25.07
N LEU A 84 -24.92 16.09 25.15
CA LEU A 84 -25.63 16.64 23.99
C LEU A 84 -25.31 18.12 23.86
N ILE A 85 -24.72 18.51 22.74
CA ILE A 85 -24.58 19.90 22.32
C ILE A 85 -25.74 20.19 21.37
N GLY A 86 -26.67 21.02 21.85
CA GLY A 86 -27.91 21.33 21.14
C GLY A 86 -27.77 22.49 20.17
N ASP A 87 -28.87 22.78 19.48
CA ASP A 87 -28.96 23.84 18.48
C ASP A 87 -29.00 25.24 19.13
N VAL A 88 -27.83 25.83 19.38
CA VAL A 88 -27.67 27.14 20.01
C VAL A 88 -27.20 28.18 18.98
N ALA A 89 -28.12 29.05 18.55
CA ALA A 89 -27.78 30.11 17.61
C ALA A 89 -26.84 31.16 18.25
N ASN A 90 -25.79 31.54 17.51
CA ASN A 90 -24.79 32.54 17.92
C ASN A 90 -24.06 32.19 19.23
N ARG A 91 -23.74 30.90 19.44
CA ARG A 91 -22.81 30.49 20.51
C ARG A 91 -21.47 31.21 20.36
N THR A 92 -20.80 31.51 21.48
CA THR A 92 -19.55 32.27 21.53
C THR A 92 -18.44 31.57 22.32
N HIS A 93 -18.69 30.36 22.83
CA HIS A 93 -17.78 29.64 23.72
C HIS A 93 -17.21 28.38 23.08
N ASP A 94 -15.91 28.20 23.24
CA ASP A 94 -15.20 26.96 22.93
C ASP A 94 -15.73 25.79 23.78
N LEU A 95 -15.34 24.58 23.39
CA LEU A 95 -15.65 23.35 24.09
C LEU A 95 -14.36 22.62 24.47
N SER A 96 -14.16 22.39 25.77
CA SER A 96 -13.03 21.61 26.30
C SER A 96 -13.52 20.47 27.17
N LEU A 97 -13.25 19.23 26.76
CA LEU A 97 -13.68 18.01 27.44
C LEU A 97 -12.47 17.12 27.72
N SER A 98 -12.22 16.81 28.98
CA SER A 98 -11.03 16.06 29.44
C SER A 98 -11.35 14.97 30.48
N GLY A 99 -12.60 14.53 30.54
CA GLY A 99 -13.10 13.59 31.55
C GLY A 99 -13.30 12.19 31.01
N THR A 100 -14.09 11.38 31.72
CA THR A 100 -14.47 10.02 31.29
C THR A 100 -15.97 9.97 30.99
N ILE A 101 -16.36 9.38 29.86
CA ILE A 101 -17.76 9.23 29.45
C ILE A 101 -18.00 7.76 29.11
N ILE A 102 -18.90 7.10 29.85
CA ILE A 102 -19.27 5.69 29.64
C ILE A 102 -20.76 5.66 29.30
N VAL A 103 -21.12 5.16 28.13
CA VAL A 103 -22.50 5.00 27.64
C VAL A 103 -22.65 3.64 26.98
N THR A 104 -22.69 2.60 27.81
CA THR A 104 -22.62 1.21 27.38
C THR A 104 -23.95 0.48 27.60
N ASP A 105 -24.10 -0.70 27.01
CA ASP A 105 -25.22 -1.59 27.29
C ASP A 105 -24.90 -2.49 28.51
N ASP A 106 -25.74 -3.51 28.74
CA ASP A 106 -25.54 -4.53 29.79
C ASP A 106 -25.31 -5.93 29.20
N TYR A 107 -24.98 -6.01 27.92
CA TYR A 107 -24.75 -7.25 27.19
C TYR A 107 -23.27 -7.64 27.23
N TYR A 108 -23.03 -8.94 27.24
CA TYR A 108 -21.68 -9.50 27.14
C TYR A 108 -21.71 -10.59 26.08
N ALA A 109 -20.87 -10.46 25.05
CA ALA A 109 -20.68 -11.51 24.07
C ALA A 109 -20.15 -12.78 24.77
N THR A 110 -20.67 -13.94 24.37
CA THR A 110 -20.32 -15.23 24.96
C THR A 110 -20.01 -16.24 23.86
N ASP A 111 -19.19 -17.24 24.19
CA ASP A 111 -19.01 -18.46 23.41
C ASP A 111 -20.17 -19.42 23.74
N TYR A 112 -21.06 -19.65 22.80
CA TYR A 112 -22.23 -20.53 22.99
C TYR A 112 -22.52 -21.46 21.81
N THR A 113 -21.91 -21.25 20.63
CA THR A 113 -22.08 -22.12 19.47
C THR A 113 -20.87 -22.13 18.55
N SER A 114 -20.27 -23.32 18.38
CA SER A 114 -19.43 -23.65 17.23
C SER A 114 -20.26 -24.19 16.05
N ALA A 115 -19.62 -24.36 14.90
CA ALA A 115 -20.19 -25.04 13.74
C ALA A 115 -20.57 -26.51 14.01
N ASP A 116 -19.93 -27.17 14.99
CA ASP A 116 -20.20 -28.55 15.40
C ASP A 116 -21.13 -28.70 16.62
N GLY A 117 -21.49 -27.58 17.27
CA GLY A 117 -22.50 -27.50 18.33
C GLY A 117 -21.97 -27.54 19.78
N ASP A 118 -20.65 -27.57 19.97
CA ASP A 118 -19.97 -27.35 21.26
C ASP A 118 -19.41 -25.89 21.35
N THR A 119 -18.62 -25.56 22.37
CA THR A 119 -17.91 -24.25 22.47
C THR A 119 -16.53 -24.36 21.82
N ASP A 120 -16.15 -23.44 20.94
CA ASP A 120 -14.88 -23.47 20.19
C ASP A 120 -13.78 -22.59 20.80
N GLY A 121 -14.08 -21.85 21.87
CA GLY A 121 -13.16 -20.92 22.53
C GLY A 121 -13.15 -19.52 21.89
N TYR A 122 -14.00 -19.25 20.91
CA TYR A 122 -14.21 -17.94 20.31
C TYR A 122 -15.56 -17.37 20.74
N VAL A 123 -15.66 -16.05 20.83
CA VAL A 123 -16.91 -15.37 21.19
C VAL A 123 -17.71 -15.05 19.94
N GLU A 124 -19.02 -15.24 19.96
CA GLU A 124 -19.90 -14.93 18.82
C GLU A 124 -20.47 -13.52 18.91
N ALA A 125 -20.71 -12.91 17.74
CA ALA A 125 -21.63 -11.79 17.63
C ALA A 125 -23.07 -12.22 18.02
N PRO A 126 -23.96 -11.31 18.44
CA PRO A 126 -23.81 -9.85 18.41
C PRO A 126 -22.76 -9.35 19.40
N TRP A 127 -22.08 -8.25 19.08
CA TRP A 127 -21.06 -7.65 19.95
C TRP A 127 -21.64 -6.74 21.03
N ALA A 128 -22.75 -6.09 20.70
CA ALA A 128 -23.53 -5.22 21.57
C ALA A 128 -25.01 -5.28 21.17
N THR A 129 -25.85 -4.67 22.00
CA THR A 129 -27.30 -4.59 21.87
C THR A 129 -27.79 -3.16 22.08
N GLY A 130 -29.06 -2.93 21.73
CA GLY A 130 -29.61 -1.58 21.70
C GLY A 130 -29.06 -0.74 20.55
N THR A 131 -29.44 0.54 20.51
CA THR A 131 -29.06 1.43 19.40
C THR A 131 -28.99 2.90 19.80
N GLY A 132 -28.29 3.70 18.99
CA GLY A 132 -28.31 5.15 19.04
C GLY A 132 -27.73 5.72 20.34
N ARG A 133 -26.71 5.09 20.92
CA ARG A 133 -26.00 5.66 22.06
C ARG A 133 -24.94 6.65 21.58
N TYR A 134 -24.73 7.70 22.36
CA TYR A 134 -23.77 8.75 22.05
C TYR A 134 -22.91 9.07 23.27
N GLY A 135 -21.59 9.05 23.12
CA GLY A 135 -20.71 9.66 24.12
C GLY A 135 -20.89 11.18 24.10
N ILE A 136 -20.62 11.78 22.93
CA ILE A 136 -20.82 13.20 22.63
C ILE A 136 -21.60 13.31 21.32
N LEU A 137 -22.70 14.06 21.34
CA LEU A 137 -23.50 14.38 20.15
C LEU A 137 -23.63 15.89 20.02
N SER A 138 -23.15 16.47 18.92
CA SER A 138 -23.49 17.81 18.48
C SER A 138 -24.51 17.73 17.36
N SER A 139 -25.67 18.35 17.57
CA SER A 139 -26.82 18.26 16.68
C SER A 139 -27.52 19.61 16.55
N GLY A 140 -28.14 19.86 15.40
CA GLY A 140 -28.85 21.09 15.15
C GLY A 140 -28.70 21.59 13.73
N THR A 141 -29.37 22.70 13.42
CA THR A 141 -29.26 23.36 12.11
C THR A 141 -28.22 24.46 12.07
N ASN A 142 -27.82 25.01 13.23
CA ASN A 142 -26.77 26.02 13.32
C ASN A 142 -25.39 25.37 13.53
N PRO A 143 -24.32 25.95 12.99
CA PRO A 143 -22.95 25.54 13.32
C PRO A 143 -22.67 25.63 14.83
N PHE A 144 -21.81 24.75 15.32
CA PHE A 144 -21.12 24.96 16.59
C PHE A 144 -20.05 26.03 16.38
N THR A 145 -20.22 27.22 16.95
CA THR A 145 -19.22 28.29 16.86
C THR A 145 -18.25 28.24 18.04
N GLY A 146 -16.95 28.20 17.75
CA GLY A 146 -15.86 28.08 18.71
C GLY A 146 -14.98 26.87 18.42
N ASP A 147 -13.80 26.84 19.05
CA ASP A 147 -12.89 25.71 18.92
C ASP A 147 -13.37 24.53 19.77
N VAL A 148 -13.11 23.31 19.31
CA VAL A 148 -13.45 22.06 19.99
C VAL A 148 -12.17 21.30 20.34
N ALA A 149 -11.96 21.03 21.62
CA ALA A 149 -10.85 20.24 22.14
C ALA A 149 -11.37 19.09 23.01
N ILE A 150 -11.16 17.84 22.55
CA ILE A 150 -11.61 16.63 23.23
C ILE A 150 -10.39 15.75 23.56
N THR A 151 -10.09 15.65 24.84
CA THR A 151 -9.06 14.77 25.43
C THR A 151 -9.67 13.67 26.30
N SER A 152 -11.01 13.57 26.31
CA SER A 152 -11.76 12.61 27.13
C SER A 152 -11.49 11.15 26.75
N THR A 153 -11.66 10.25 27.73
CA THR A 153 -11.84 8.82 27.49
C THR A 153 -13.32 8.51 27.32
N ILE A 154 -13.69 7.85 26.22
CA ILE A 154 -15.08 7.59 25.84
C ILE A 154 -15.28 6.10 25.58
N ASP A 155 -16.32 5.52 26.16
CA ASP A 155 -16.69 4.12 25.96
C ASP A 155 -18.19 4.03 25.61
N VAL A 156 -18.49 3.45 24.45
CA VAL A 156 -19.86 3.38 23.91
C VAL A 156 -20.13 1.98 23.35
N GLU A 157 -21.24 1.37 23.77
CA GLU A 157 -21.65 0.04 23.29
C GLU A 157 -23.09 0.07 22.77
N GLY A 158 -23.31 -0.28 21.51
CA GLY A 158 -24.62 -0.38 20.88
C GLY A 158 -24.56 -0.24 19.36
N ASN A 159 -25.59 -0.72 18.66
CA ASN A 159 -25.65 -0.61 17.20
C ASN A 159 -25.97 0.82 16.77
N ASP A 160 -25.54 1.25 15.59
CA ASP A 160 -25.74 2.61 15.06
C ASP A 160 -25.41 3.71 16.10
N SER A 161 -24.38 3.48 16.90
CA SER A 161 -23.98 4.31 18.05
C SER A 161 -22.65 4.99 17.80
N TYR A 162 -22.37 6.07 18.54
CA TYR A 162 -21.23 6.92 18.28
C TYR A 162 -20.47 7.33 19.54
N GLY A 163 -19.15 7.27 19.49
CA GLY A 163 -18.31 7.88 20.53
C GLY A 163 -18.49 9.40 20.52
N ILE A 164 -18.18 10.02 19.39
CA ILE A 164 -18.30 11.45 19.12
C ILE A 164 -18.98 11.63 17.76
N ARG A 165 -20.06 12.39 17.70
CA ARG A 165 -20.77 12.70 16.46
C ARG A 165 -21.10 14.18 16.36
N PHE A 166 -20.63 14.84 15.31
CA PHE A 166 -20.99 16.21 14.97
C PHE A 166 -21.80 16.21 13.68
N GLU A 167 -23.12 16.32 13.81
CA GLU A 167 -24.06 16.40 12.67
C GLU A 167 -24.02 17.81 12.03
N ASN A 168 -23.83 18.85 12.85
CA ASN A 168 -23.69 20.23 12.43
C ASN A 168 -22.22 20.62 12.21
N GLN A 169 -21.98 21.67 11.41
CA GLN A 169 -20.64 22.18 11.14
C GLN A 169 -19.98 22.71 12.41
N THR A 170 -18.67 22.48 12.56
CA THR A 170 -17.84 23.20 13.54
C THR A 170 -17.27 24.45 12.87
N ASP A 171 -17.68 25.63 13.33
CA ASP A 171 -17.11 26.92 12.92
C ASP A 171 -15.98 27.32 13.88
N GLY A 172 -14.79 26.79 13.61
CA GLY A 172 -13.60 26.82 14.45
C GLY A 172 -12.63 25.71 14.07
N ALA A 173 -11.63 25.47 14.91
CA ALA A 173 -10.75 24.29 14.84
C ALA A 173 -11.33 23.12 15.63
N PHE A 174 -10.98 21.89 15.23
CA PHE A 174 -11.37 20.68 15.93
C PHE A 174 -10.13 19.84 16.29
N SER A 175 -10.00 19.46 17.55
CA SER A 175 -8.90 18.64 18.06
C SER A 175 -9.42 17.49 18.90
N TYR A 176 -9.01 16.26 18.56
CA TYR A 176 -9.25 15.06 19.36
C TYR A 176 -7.93 14.34 19.67
N THR A 177 -7.56 14.31 20.95
CA THR A 177 -6.37 13.60 21.47
C THR A 177 -6.73 12.64 22.61
N GLY A 178 -8.03 12.33 22.76
CA GLY A 178 -8.56 11.38 23.73
C GLY A 178 -8.46 9.91 23.30
N ALA A 179 -9.18 9.04 24.00
CA ALA A 179 -9.28 7.61 23.67
C ALA A 179 -10.74 7.17 23.60
N THR A 180 -11.12 6.47 22.54
CA THR A 180 -12.52 6.03 22.34
C THR A 180 -12.59 4.54 22.06
N THR A 181 -13.42 3.82 22.80
CA THR A 181 -13.83 2.45 22.47
C THR A 181 -15.28 2.48 21.99
N THR A 182 -15.57 1.80 20.88
CA THR A 182 -16.94 1.69 20.39
C THR A 182 -17.22 0.26 19.92
N ILE A 183 -18.24 -0.37 20.51
CA ILE A 183 -18.62 -1.75 20.18
C ILE A 183 -20.07 -1.75 19.68
N GLY A 184 -20.32 -2.40 18.55
CA GLY A 184 -21.64 -2.54 17.95
C GLY A 184 -21.63 -2.37 16.45
N ASP A 185 -22.66 -2.90 15.80
CA ASP A 185 -22.78 -2.85 14.34
C ASP A 185 -23.07 -1.41 13.88
N ASN A 186 -22.45 -0.99 12.78
CA ASN A 186 -22.46 0.37 12.23
C ASN A 186 -22.04 1.45 13.22
N ALA A 187 -21.38 1.09 14.32
CA ALA A 187 -20.96 2.05 15.31
C ALA A 187 -19.72 2.84 14.84
N THR A 188 -19.64 4.12 15.17
CA THR A 188 -18.56 5.01 14.71
C THR A 188 -17.92 5.76 15.88
N ALA A 189 -16.61 5.63 16.08
CA ALA A 189 -15.94 6.29 17.21
C ALA A 189 -15.92 7.83 17.07
N LEU A 190 -15.60 8.36 15.89
CA LEU A 190 -15.63 9.80 15.59
C LEU A 190 -16.27 10.06 14.22
N SER A 191 -17.32 10.89 14.19
CA SER A 191 -18.01 11.31 12.98
C SER A 191 -18.09 12.84 12.87
N LEU A 192 -17.59 13.41 11.77
CA LEU A 192 -17.68 14.83 11.42
C LEU A 192 -18.50 14.98 10.13
N GLU A 193 -19.81 15.19 10.28
CA GLU A 193 -20.76 15.19 9.16
C GLU A 193 -20.99 16.58 8.58
N GLY A 194 -21.06 17.59 9.45
CA GLY A 194 -21.26 18.98 9.04
C GLY A 194 -19.99 19.70 8.59
N GLY A 195 -18.82 19.07 8.74
CA GLY A 195 -17.53 19.65 8.37
C GLY A 195 -16.95 20.59 9.43
N VAL A 196 -15.78 21.15 9.15
CA VAL A 196 -15.05 22.06 10.04
C VAL A 196 -14.49 23.22 9.22
N THR A 197 -14.67 24.46 9.66
CA THR A 197 -14.18 25.64 8.90
C THR A 197 -12.67 25.84 9.04
N GLY A 198 -12.07 25.40 10.15
CA GLY A 198 -10.64 25.48 10.42
C GLY A 198 -9.89 24.15 10.26
N ASN A 199 -8.76 24.05 10.96
CA ASN A 199 -7.92 22.84 10.99
C ASN A 199 -8.58 21.73 11.82
N VAL A 200 -8.32 20.49 11.43
CA VAL A 200 -8.70 19.29 12.16
C VAL A 200 -7.47 18.51 12.56
N HIS A 201 -7.31 18.25 13.85
CA HIS A 201 -6.28 17.37 14.42
C HIS A 201 -6.91 16.17 15.12
N ILE A 202 -6.49 14.97 14.74
CA ILE A 202 -6.97 13.71 15.31
C ILE A 202 -5.75 12.85 15.70
N GLY A 203 -5.21 13.14 16.89
CA GLY A 203 -4.03 12.48 17.47
C GLY A 203 -4.32 11.47 18.58
N GLY A 204 -5.59 11.26 18.89
CA GLY A 204 -6.02 10.31 19.92
C GLY A 204 -5.97 8.85 19.49
N SER A 205 -6.72 8.00 20.19
CA SER A 205 -6.92 6.61 19.79
C SER A 205 -8.39 6.25 19.63
N ALA A 206 -8.67 5.30 18.73
CA ALA A 206 -9.98 4.65 18.70
C ALA A 206 -9.89 3.15 18.40
N SER A 207 -10.68 2.35 19.13
CA SER A 207 -10.86 0.92 18.88
C SER A 207 -12.32 0.63 18.59
N VAL A 208 -12.60 0.00 17.45
CA VAL A 208 -13.98 -0.32 17.05
C VAL A 208 -14.17 -1.81 16.77
N VAL A 209 -15.27 -2.36 17.25
CA VAL A 209 -15.66 -3.76 17.04
C VAL A 209 -17.11 -3.84 16.57
N GLY A 210 -17.36 -4.39 15.39
CA GLY A 210 -18.73 -4.61 14.89
C GLY A 210 -18.85 -4.65 13.37
N GLU A 211 -19.91 -5.28 12.86
CA GLU A 211 -20.18 -5.27 11.42
C GLU A 211 -20.39 -3.82 10.96
N GLY A 212 -19.70 -3.39 9.90
CA GLY A 212 -19.81 -2.01 9.41
C GLY A 212 -19.24 -0.92 10.35
N ALA A 213 -18.62 -1.28 11.48
CA ALA A 213 -18.07 -0.30 12.42
C ALA A 213 -16.86 0.46 11.85
N ARG A 214 -16.64 1.71 12.31
CA ARG A 214 -15.66 2.66 11.75
C ARG A 214 -14.99 3.48 12.86
N ALA A 215 -13.68 3.72 12.79
CA ALA A 215 -13.02 4.59 13.77
C ALA A 215 -13.29 6.07 13.47
N ILE A 216 -13.08 6.50 12.22
CA ILE A 216 -13.24 7.90 11.81
C ILE A 216 -14.07 7.98 10.53
N SER A 217 -15.08 8.83 10.53
CA SER A 217 -15.88 9.17 9.35
C SER A 217 -15.98 10.68 9.18
N ILE A 218 -15.32 11.23 8.17
CA ILE A 218 -15.36 12.65 7.83
C ILE A 218 -16.10 12.77 6.49
N THR A 219 -17.35 13.21 6.54
CA THR A 219 -18.17 13.41 5.33
C THR A 219 -18.41 14.87 4.99
N GLY A 220 -18.23 15.77 5.97
CA GLY A 220 -18.28 17.20 5.74
C GLY A 220 -16.95 17.78 5.29
N ASP A 221 -16.98 18.95 4.68
CA ASP A 221 -15.80 19.64 4.17
C ASP A 221 -14.93 20.20 5.32
N ILE A 222 -13.61 20.15 5.14
CA ILE A 222 -12.60 20.71 6.04
C ILE A 222 -11.97 21.92 5.37
N GLY A 223 -12.07 23.09 6.01
CA GLY A 223 -11.53 24.36 5.51
C GLY A 223 -10.04 24.58 5.77
N GLY A 224 -9.42 23.75 6.62
CA GLY A 224 -7.99 23.78 6.94
C GLY A 224 -7.23 22.49 6.59
N ASN A 225 -6.13 22.25 7.31
CA ASN A 225 -5.39 20.99 7.27
C ASN A 225 -6.22 19.89 7.95
N LEU A 226 -6.13 18.65 7.46
CA LEU A 226 -6.55 17.46 8.21
C LEU A 226 -5.30 16.67 8.63
N ILE A 227 -5.02 16.63 9.93
CA ILE A 227 -3.86 15.93 10.51
C ILE A 227 -4.37 14.76 11.34
N ILE A 228 -3.94 13.54 10.99
CA ILE A 228 -4.26 12.30 11.69
C ILE A 228 -2.96 11.62 12.08
N ASP A 229 -2.57 11.70 13.34
CA ASP A 229 -1.31 11.16 13.85
C ASP A 229 -1.52 10.18 15.01
N GLY A 230 -2.77 9.81 15.29
CA GLY A 230 -3.19 8.86 16.32
C GLY A 230 -3.20 7.39 15.92
N SER A 231 -3.73 6.53 16.80
CA SER A 231 -3.80 5.07 16.62
C SER A 231 -5.23 4.53 16.54
N TYR A 232 -5.55 3.82 15.46
CA TYR A 232 -6.90 3.35 15.17
C TYR A 232 -6.91 1.86 14.82
N THR A 233 -7.80 1.11 15.44
CA THR A 233 -7.96 -0.33 15.20
C THR A 233 -9.42 -0.68 14.93
N GLY A 234 -9.67 -1.51 13.92
CA GLY A 234 -11.02 -1.99 13.58
C GLY A 234 -11.05 -3.47 13.26
N THR A 235 -12.09 -4.15 13.75
CA THR A 235 -12.39 -5.53 13.39
C THR A 235 -13.87 -5.83 13.57
N ALA A 236 -14.35 -6.88 12.93
CA ALA A 236 -15.62 -7.53 13.29
C ALA A 236 -15.43 -9.04 13.49
N TYR A 237 -14.18 -9.48 13.59
CA TYR A 237 -13.83 -10.89 13.82
C TYR A 237 -13.76 -11.20 15.31
N SER A 238 -14.13 -12.42 15.67
CA SER A 238 -13.90 -12.96 17.02
C SER A 238 -12.42 -13.11 17.35
N THR A 239 -11.57 -13.21 16.32
CA THR A 239 -10.12 -13.30 16.46
C THR A 239 -9.41 -12.65 15.29
N THR A 240 -8.32 -11.95 15.60
CA THR A 240 -7.44 -11.27 14.64
C THR A 240 -6.20 -12.12 14.30
N SER A 241 -6.13 -13.35 14.79
CA SER A 241 -5.05 -14.30 14.48
C SER A 241 -5.48 -15.27 13.38
N THR A 242 -4.52 -15.67 12.54
CA THR A 242 -4.70 -16.79 11.61
C THR A 242 -4.90 -18.08 12.40
N LEU A 243 -5.84 -18.94 11.98
CA LEU A 243 -6.17 -20.19 12.66
C LEU A 243 -5.62 -21.42 11.93
N SER A 244 -5.49 -22.54 12.65
CA SER A 244 -5.36 -23.84 12.00
C SER A 244 -6.63 -24.16 11.21
N GLN A 245 -6.55 -25.12 10.28
CA GLN A 245 -7.72 -25.56 9.51
C GLN A 245 -8.89 -25.92 10.44
N SER A 246 -8.66 -26.75 11.47
CA SER A 246 -9.71 -27.15 12.41
C SER A 246 -10.33 -25.96 13.13
N GLY A 247 -9.50 -25.03 13.64
CA GLY A 247 -10.01 -23.87 14.36
C GLY A 247 -10.80 -22.91 13.46
N TYR A 248 -10.45 -22.82 12.17
CA TYR A 248 -11.25 -22.07 11.20
C TYR A 248 -12.56 -22.76 10.86
N GLU A 249 -12.56 -24.08 10.71
CA GLU A 249 -13.76 -24.88 10.40
C GLU A 249 -14.78 -24.89 11.56
N ASP A 250 -14.33 -24.68 12.79
CA ASP A 250 -15.19 -24.58 13.97
C ASP A 250 -15.95 -23.24 14.06
N LEU A 251 -15.45 -22.18 13.41
CA LEU A 251 -16.10 -20.86 13.39
C LEU A 251 -17.43 -20.90 12.65
N VAL A 252 -18.42 -20.15 13.15
CA VAL A 252 -19.67 -19.84 12.44
C VAL A 252 -19.48 -18.56 11.62
N PRO A 253 -19.36 -18.62 10.28
CA PRO A 253 -18.95 -17.44 9.49
C PRO A 253 -19.87 -16.21 9.65
N GLY A 254 -21.16 -16.42 9.86
CA GLY A 254 -22.14 -15.36 10.07
C GLY A 254 -22.10 -14.70 11.46
N LEU A 255 -21.30 -15.21 12.40
CA LEU A 255 -21.17 -14.69 13.75
C LEU A 255 -19.72 -14.33 14.09
N ASN A 256 -18.74 -15.11 13.62
CA ASN A 256 -17.33 -14.93 13.95
C ASN A 256 -16.52 -14.22 12.86
N LEU A 257 -17.01 -14.19 11.62
CA LEU A 257 -16.30 -13.66 10.43
C LEU A 257 -17.03 -12.49 9.77
N LEU A 258 -17.76 -11.69 10.57
CA LEU A 258 -18.39 -10.44 10.15
C LEU A 258 -17.36 -9.45 9.60
N GLN A 259 -17.81 -8.45 8.84
CA GLN A 259 -16.90 -7.47 8.23
C GLN A 259 -17.13 -6.07 8.82
N SER A 260 -16.07 -5.47 9.36
CA SER A 260 -16.08 -4.06 9.72
C SER A 260 -16.21 -3.17 8.47
N GLY A 261 -16.60 -1.91 8.68
CA GLY A 261 -16.59 -0.90 7.62
C GLY A 261 -15.17 -0.37 7.40
N PRO A 262 -14.99 0.59 6.47
CA PRO A 262 -13.72 1.30 6.33
C PRO A 262 -13.31 1.96 7.66
N LEU A 263 -12.09 1.71 8.12
CA LEU A 263 -11.62 2.17 9.44
C LEU A 263 -11.60 3.70 9.52
N VAL A 264 -10.97 4.35 8.54
CA VAL A 264 -10.98 5.80 8.37
C VAL A 264 -11.57 6.14 7.01
N THR A 265 -12.50 7.09 6.97
CA THR A 265 -13.06 7.60 5.71
C THR A 265 -12.98 9.11 5.62
N ILE A 266 -12.53 9.58 4.47
CA ILE A 266 -12.52 10.99 4.07
C ILE A 266 -13.37 11.11 2.80
N ALA A 267 -14.56 11.69 2.95
CA ALA A 267 -15.58 11.83 1.92
C ALA A 267 -16.04 13.29 1.71
N GLY A 268 -15.40 14.24 2.39
CA GLY A 268 -15.56 15.68 2.15
C GLY A 268 -14.32 16.28 1.48
N ASN A 269 -14.43 17.52 1.00
CA ASN A 269 -13.29 18.29 0.52
C ASN A 269 -12.35 18.64 1.67
N VAL A 270 -11.04 18.70 1.42
CA VAL A 270 -10.06 19.19 2.39
C VAL A 270 -9.26 20.28 1.71
N ALA A 271 -9.40 21.52 2.19
CA ALA A 271 -8.82 22.69 1.52
C ALA A 271 -7.28 22.64 1.50
N ASN A 272 -6.66 22.21 2.61
CA ASN A 272 -5.21 22.25 2.79
C ASN A 272 -4.62 20.86 3.07
N GLY A 273 -5.06 19.84 2.33
CA GLY A 273 -4.45 18.51 2.33
C GLY A 273 -4.63 17.68 3.59
N VAL A 274 -4.24 16.41 3.45
CA VAL A 274 -4.35 15.39 4.48
C VAL A 274 -2.97 14.86 4.83
N LEU A 275 -2.64 14.88 6.12
CA LEU A 275 -1.39 14.36 6.66
C LEU A 275 -1.68 13.24 7.66
N PHE A 276 -1.14 12.05 7.38
CA PHE A 276 -0.96 11.02 8.40
C PHE A 276 0.42 11.18 9.05
N GLY A 277 0.46 11.79 10.24
CA GLY A 277 1.67 12.34 10.86
C GLY A 277 2.65 11.31 11.42
N THR A 278 3.82 11.80 11.84
CA THR A 278 4.88 11.06 12.53
C THR A 278 5.47 11.93 13.63
N THR A 279 6.26 11.34 14.52
CA THR A 279 6.97 12.09 15.57
C THR A 279 8.19 12.80 15.00
N TYR A 280 8.40 14.03 15.41
CA TYR A 280 9.62 14.79 15.16
C TYR A 280 10.45 14.95 16.43
N SER A 281 11.77 15.01 16.24
CA SER A 281 12.69 15.36 17.32
C SER A 281 12.96 16.84 17.25
N ASP A 282 12.86 17.51 18.39
CA ASP A 282 13.28 18.91 18.56
C ASP A 282 14.78 19.01 18.21
N THR A 283 15.05 19.53 17.01
CA THR A 283 16.41 19.65 16.44
C THR A 283 16.84 21.09 16.25
N ASP A 284 15.89 22.02 16.29
CA ASP A 284 16.14 23.46 16.30
C ASP A 284 15.37 24.08 17.47
N SER A 285 16.07 24.41 18.55
CA SER A 285 15.44 24.94 19.77
C SER A 285 14.69 26.28 19.60
N ASP A 286 14.88 26.97 18.46
CA ASP A 286 14.14 28.18 18.11
C ASP A 286 12.86 27.90 17.28
N ASN A 287 12.66 26.64 16.87
CA ASN A 287 11.46 26.10 16.25
C ASN A 287 10.83 25.06 17.20
N SER A 288 9.51 24.89 17.17
CA SER A 288 8.84 23.85 17.97
C SER A 288 7.81 23.06 17.15
N ASP A 289 7.86 23.28 15.84
CA ASP A 289 7.04 22.73 14.78
C ASP A 289 8.00 22.52 13.59
N GLU A 290 8.80 21.48 13.72
CA GLU A 290 9.95 21.18 12.87
C GLU A 290 9.53 20.81 11.46
N ASP A 291 8.32 20.26 11.31
CA ASP A 291 7.75 19.86 10.04
C ASP A 291 6.73 20.87 9.48
N GLY A 292 6.42 21.90 10.26
CA GLY A 292 5.63 23.05 9.87
C GLY A 292 4.15 22.75 9.70
N ASP A 293 3.66 21.61 10.21
CA ASP A 293 2.28 21.16 9.99
C ASP A 293 1.25 21.95 10.85
N GLY A 294 1.73 22.79 11.76
CA GLY A 294 0.94 23.59 12.68
C GLY A 294 0.62 22.91 14.01
N GLN A 295 1.15 21.72 14.26
CA GLN A 295 1.21 21.07 15.57
C GLN A 295 2.58 21.30 16.20
N THR A 296 2.63 21.28 17.54
CA THR A 296 3.91 21.30 18.25
C THR A 296 4.47 19.88 18.30
N ASP A 297 5.75 19.70 17.96
CA ASP A 297 6.45 18.41 17.94
C ASP A 297 6.20 17.54 19.19
N SER A 298 6.21 18.16 20.37
CA SER A 298 5.98 17.46 21.65
C SER A 298 4.59 16.83 21.80
N GLY A 299 3.63 17.22 20.98
CA GLY A 299 2.26 16.71 20.94
C GLY A 299 1.96 15.78 19.78
N GLN A 300 2.89 15.62 18.83
CA GLN A 300 2.72 14.75 17.67
C GLN A 300 2.99 13.29 18.04
N THR A 301 2.23 12.39 17.41
CA THR A 301 2.48 10.94 17.46
C THR A 301 2.67 10.37 16.06
N SER A 302 2.85 9.05 15.95
CA SER A 302 2.88 8.40 14.64
C SER A 302 1.52 7.79 14.33
N ALA A 303 0.98 8.16 13.17
CA ALA A 303 -0.26 7.57 12.69
C ALA A 303 -0.12 6.04 12.61
N SER A 304 -1.11 5.31 13.11
CA SER A 304 -1.14 3.84 13.06
C SER A 304 -2.57 3.36 12.82
N LEU A 305 -2.89 2.98 11.60
CA LEU A 305 -4.19 2.41 11.23
C LEU A 305 -4.05 0.89 11.08
N THR A 306 -4.82 0.11 11.83
CA THR A 306 -4.85 -1.36 11.74
C THR A 306 -6.27 -1.86 11.50
N GLN A 307 -6.53 -2.41 10.32
CA GLN A 307 -7.84 -2.95 9.95
C GLN A 307 -7.79 -4.47 9.75
N TYR A 308 -8.71 -5.19 10.37
CA TYR A 308 -8.94 -6.62 10.11
C TYR A 308 -10.27 -6.79 9.38
N GLY A 309 -10.23 -7.21 8.12
CA GLY A 309 -11.43 -7.24 7.28
C GLY A 309 -11.16 -7.05 5.79
N SER A 310 -12.20 -7.28 4.99
CA SER A 310 -12.19 -6.95 3.57
C SER A 310 -12.32 -5.45 3.27
N ALA A 311 -12.83 -4.65 4.20
CA ALA A 311 -12.95 -3.21 4.04
C ALA A 311 -11.59 -2.50 4.19
N PRO A 312 -11.37 -1.35 3.53
CA PRO A 312 -10.09 -0.66 3.57
C PRO A 312 -9.77 -0.05 4.94
N ALA A 313 -8.48 0.03 5.29
CA ALA A 313 -8.05 0.80 6.47
C ALA A 313 -8.24 2.32 6.25
N LEU A 314 -7.92 2.81 5.06
CA LEU A 314 -8.18 4.18 4.64
C LEU A 314 -9.01 4.20 3.35
N LEU A 315 -10.17 4.85 3.40
CA LEU A 315 -10.97 5.18 2.23
C LEU A 315 -10.96 6.70 2.00
N VAL A 316 -10.49 7.13 0.83
CA VAL A 316 -10.66 8.50 0.34
C VAL A 316 -11.56 8.47 -0.87
N GLY A 317 -12.76 9.03 -0.75
CA GLY A 317 -13.76 9.01 -1.82
C GLY A 317 -15.16 9.25 -1.28
N SER A 318 -16.03 9.79 -2.13
CA SER A 318 -17.40 10.12 -1.76
C SER A 318 -18.43 9.44 -2.67
N SER A 319 -19.57 9.08 -2.09
CA SER A 319 -20.74 8.54 -2.80
C SER A 319 -21.81 9.60 -3.04
N THR A 320 -21.59 10.84 -2.60
CA THR A 320 -22.58 11.93 -2.63
C THR A 320 -22.15 13.11 -3.51
N GLY A 321 -20.86 13.25 -3.82
CA GLY A 321 -20.34 14.32 -4.67
C GLY A 321 -18.86 14.14 -5.00
N ASP A 322 -18.37 14.93 -5.94
CA ASP A 322 -16.94 15.00 -6.24
C ASP A 322 -16.20 15.67 -5.07
N ILE A 323 -15.00 15.18 -4.75
CA ILE A 323 -14.15 15.74 -3.69
C ILE A 323 -12.76 16.11 -4.20
N THR A 324 -12.16 17.11 -3.55
CA THR A 324 -10.78 17.53 -3.78
C THR A 324 -10.02 17.58 -2.45
N LEU A 325 -8.82 16.98 -2.44
CA LEU A 325 -7.81 17.22 -1.42
C LEU A 325 -6.81 18.22 -1.98
N GLY A 326 -6.84 19.46 -1.49
CA GLY A 326 -5.87 20.50 -1.83
C GLY A 326 -4.50 20.20 -1.23
N GLY A 327 -3.47 20.98 -1.57
CA GLY A 327 -2.11 20.74 -1.06
C GLY A 327 -1.93 21.10 0.42
N LEU A 328 -1.11 20.32 1.15
CA LEU A 328 -0.79 20.60 2.55
C LEU A 328 -0.24 22.01 2.73
N THR A 329 -0.77 22.76 3.71
CA THR A 329 -0.27 24.09 4.05
C THR A 329 0.63 24.01 5.27
N TYR A 330 1.87 24.48 5.10
CA TYR A 330 2.85 24.60 6.17
C TYR A 330 2.74 25.98 6.83
N THR A 331 2.62 26.02 8.16
CA THR A 331 2.39 27.25 8.92
C THR A 331 3.67 27.83 9.52
N SER A 332 4.71 27.02 9.73
CA SER A 332 6.01 27.48 10.20
C SER A 332 6.82 28.10 9.05
N THR A 333 7.29 29.34 9.24
CA THR A 333 8.21 30.00 8.30
C THR A 333 9.67 29.54 8.46
N ALA A 334 9.95 28.71 9.46
CA ALA A 334 11.29 28.19 9.74
C ALA A 334 11.62 26.90 8.95
N VAL A 335 10.63 26.31 8.28
CA VAL A 335 10.78 25.09 7.49
C VAL A 335 11.00 25.44 6.02
N ASP A 336 11.97 24.78 5.38
CA ASP A 336 12.05 24.79 3.92
C ASP A 336 10.91 23.90 3.39
N PRO A 337 9.90 24.48 2.71
CA PRO A 337 8.77 23.68 2.23
C PRO A 337 9.28 22.60 1.26
N PRO A 338 8.67 21.41 1.25
CA PRO A 338 9.05 20.37 0.31
C PRO A 338 8.84 20.85 -1.13
N ASP A 339 9.52 20.19 -2.06
CA ASP A 339 9.37 20.48 -3.50
C ASP A 339 7.91 20.40 -3.98
N TYR A 340 7.08 19.63 -3.27
CA TYR A 340 5.66 19.43 -3.56
C TYR A 340 4.82 19.49 -2.28
N ASN A 341 3.79 20.32 -2.29
CA ASN A 341 2.75 20.36 -1.26
C ASN A 341 1.67 19.33 -1.58
N TYR A 342 1.94 18.05 -1.35
CA TYR A 342 1.02 16.95 -1.66
C TYR A 342 -0.36 17.13 -1.03
N GLY A 343 -1.41 16.65 -1.71
CA GLY A 343 -2.76 16.63 -1.15
C GLY A 343 -3.01 15.48 -0.18
N LEU A 344 -2.20 14.42 -0.25
CA LEU A 344 -2.19 13.32 0.71
C LEU A 344 -0.75 12.91 1.02
N ILE A 345 -0.41 12.91 2.30
CA ILE A 345 0.90 12.45 2.82
C ILE A 345 0.67 11.36 3.86
N VAL A 346 1.37 10.25 3.75
CA VAL A 346 1.39 9.17 4.74
C VAL A 346 2.81 9.03 5.30
N ARG A 347 3.06 9.54 6.51
CA ARG A 347 4.34 9.39 7.24
C ARG A 347 4.30 8.26 8.28
N GLY A 348 3.12 8.00 8.85
CA GLY A 348 2.90 6.86 9.75
C GLY A 348 2.62 5.54 9.03
N GLY A 349 2.04 4.57 9.75
CA GLY A 349 1.70 3.23 9.26
C GLY A 349 0.21 3.05 8.96
N ILE A 350 -0.11 2.43 7.83
CA ILE A 350 -1.46 1.99 7.45
C ILE A 350 -1.41 0.51 7.08
N ALA A 351 -2.10 -0.33 7.83
CA ALA A 351 -2.06 -1.78 7.70
C ALA A 351 -3.45 -2.42 7.61
N ALA A 352 -3.61 -3.38 6.71
CA ALA A 352 -4.81 -4.20 6.57
C ALA A 352 -4.50 -5.71 6.54
N TYR A 353 -5.36 -6.49 7.19
CA TYR A 353 -5.14 -7.92 7.43
C TYR A 353 -6.40 -8.75 7.15
N GLY A 354 -6.34 -9.56 6.10
CA GLY A 354 -7.27 -10.63 5.78
C GLY A 354 -6.77 -11.94 6.38
N VAL A 355 -6.91 -12.09 7.70
CA VAL A 355 -6.30 -13.20 8.48
C VAL A 355 -7.01 -14.54 8.33
N HIS A 356 -8.22 -14.53 7.78
CA HIS A 356 -9.04 -15.73 7.57
C HIS A 356 -9.09 -16.08 6.08
N PRO A 357 -9.15 -17.39 5.73
CA PRO A 357 -9.34 -17.84 4.36
C PRO A 357 -10.44 -17.08 3.63
N PHE A 358 -10.23 -16.82 2.33
CA PHE A 358 -11.21 -16.18 1.44
C PHE A 358 -11.56 -14.73 1.80
N ARG A 359 -10.78 -14.09 2.69
CA ARG A 359 -10.94 -12.67 3.03
C ARG A 359 -9.85 -11.85 2.35
N THR A 360 -10.28 -11.03 1.41
CA THR A 360 -9.41 -10.02 0.81
C THR A 360 -8.97 -9.00 1.86
N SER A 361 -7.93 -8.23 1.56
CA SER A 361 -7.53 -7.08 2.37
C SER A 361 -7.17 -5.88 1.49
N ASN A 362 -7.43 -4.68 2.02
CA ASN A 362 -7.13 -3.43 1.35
C ASN A 362 -6.60 -2.42 2.38
N ALA A 363 -5.39 -1.88 2.22
CA ALA A 363 -4.89 -0.88 3.16
C ALA A 363 -5.39 0.52 2.81
N ILE A 364 -5.12 1.00 1.60
CA ILE A 364 -5.59 2.30 1.11
C ILE A 364 -6.43 2.12 -0.15
N GLN A 365 -7.65 2.64 -0.13
CA GLN A 365 -8.50 2.81 -1.30
C GLN A 365 -8.70 4.30 -1.60
N LEU A 366 -8.34 4.70 -2.81
CA LEU A 366 -8.62 6.02 -3.37
C LEU A 366 -9.71 5.89 -4.44
N GLY A 367 -10.76 6.70 -4.35
CA GLY A 367 -11.91 6.71 -5.25
C GLY A 367 -12.68 5.40 -5.31
N GLY A 368 -13.31 5.13 -6.47
CA GLY A 368 -14.14 3.94 -6.68
C GLY A 368 -15.51 3.99 -5.99
N THR A 369 -15.91 5.15 -5.48
CA THR A 369 -17.15 5.38 -4.71
C THR A 369 -18.29 5.98 -5.54
N GLY A 370 -18.08 6.17 -6.86
CA GLY A 370 -19.08 6.68 -7.80
C GLY A 370 -18.90 8.14 -8.20
N HIS A 371 -18.03 8.88 -7.52
CA HIS A 371 -17.68 10.28 -7.82
C HIS A 371 -16.17 10.47 -7.97
N THR A 372 -15.79 11.63 -8.52
CA THR A 372 -14.39 11.99 -8.74
C THR A 372 -13.69 12.25 -7.41
N THR A 373 -12.48 11.73 -7.27
CA THR A 373 -11.58 12.03 -6.15
C THR A 373 -10.32 12.67 -6.71
N THR A 374 -10.19 13.98 -6.56
CA THR A 374 -9.01 14.73 -7.01
C THR A 374 -8.05 14.89 -5.85
N ILE A 375 -6.79 14.50 -6.04
CA ILE A 375 -5.73 14.75 -5.06
C ILE A 375 -4.72 15.69 -5.74
N ASP A 376 -4.74 16.95 -5.33
CA ASP A 376 -3.86 17.96 -5.89
C ASP A 376 -2.40 17.66 -5.52
N ASN A 377 -1.47 18.04 -6.41
CA ASN A 377 -0.02 17.95 -6.24
C ASN A 377 0.59 16.55 -6.00
N GLY A 378 -0.24 15.52 -5.76
CA GLY A 378 0.21 14.14 -5.65
C GLY A 378 -0.11 13.48 -4.31
N VAL A 379 0.30 12.22 -4.23
CA VAL A 379 0.33 11.42 -3.00
C VAL A 379 1.78 11.13 -2.65
N GLN A 380 2.15 11.28 -1.37
CA GLN A 380 3.44 10.83 -0.84
C GLN A 380 3.23 9.73 0.20
N ILE A 381 3.97 8.63 0.05
CA ILE A 381 4.10 7.58 1.07
C ILE A 381 5.51 7.66 1.63
N ALA A 382 5.69 8.33 2.76
CA ALA A 382 6.95 8.41 3.51
C ALA A 382 7.05 7.37 4.65
N GLY A 383 5.91 6.82 5.06
CA GLY A 383 5.79 5.79 6.08
C GLY A 383 5.61 4.39 5.49
N THR A 384 4.77 3.59 6.13
CA THR A 384 4.49 2.22 5.70
C THR A 384 3.04 2.00 5.32
N VAL A 385 2.80 1.37 4.18
CA VAL A 385 1.49 0.89 3.74
C VAL A 385 1.59 -0.61 3.51
N TYR A 386 0.84 -1.38 4.28
CA TYR A 386 0.95 -2.84 4.28
C TYR A 386 -0.41 -3.53 4.16
N SER A 387 -0.52 -4.53 3.29
CA SER A 387 -1.69 -5.37 3.20
C SER A 387 -1.32 -6.85 3.16
N SER A 388 -2.03 -7.69 3.90
CA SER A 388 -1.85 -9.15 3.85
C SER A 388 -3.17 -9.91 3.77
N ALA A 389 -3.20 -11.01 3.02
CA ALA A 389 -4.38 -11.88 2.94
C ALA A 389 -4.01 -13.37 2.95
N TYR A 390 -4.90 -14.20 3.48
CA TYR A 390 -4.77 -15.65 3.52
C TYR A 390 -5.83 -16.29 2.60
N GLY A 391 -5.38 -16.98 1.55
CA GLY A 391 -6.26 -17.60 0.55
C GLY A 391 -7.17 -16.61 -0.19
N ALA A 392 -6.72 -15.37 -0.41
CA ALA A 392 -7.44 -14.31 -1.11
C ALA A 392 -6.50 -13.22 -1.61
N ASP A 393 -7.02 -12.25 -2.35
CA ASP A 393 -6.26 -11.10 -2.85
C ASP A 393 -5.94 -10.09 -1.74
N SER A 394 -4.77 -9.47 -1.83
CA SER A 394 -4.31 -8.41 -0.92
C SER A 394 -3.88 -7.19 -1.73
N THR A 395 -4.38 -6.00 -1.38
CA THR A 395 -4.01 -4.76 -2.07
C THR A 395 -3.53 -3.70 -1.08
N ALA A 396 -2.26 -3.27 -1.18
CA ALA A 396 -1.74 -2.24 -0.28
C ALA A 396 -2.26 -0.85 -0.68
N MET A 397 -2.22 -0.50 -1.96
CA MET A 397 -2.74 0.77 -2.43
C MET A 397 -3.56 0.58 -3.71
N ALA A 398 -4.85 0.94 -3.67
CA ALA A 398 -5.78 0.87 -4.80
C ALA A 398 -6.19 2.27 -5.25
N LEU A 399 -5.82 2.64 -6.49
CA LEU A 399 -6.34 3.82 -7.18
C LEU A 399 -7.47 3.36 -8.10
N LEU A 400 -8.71 3.60 -7.69
CA LEU A 400 -9.89 3.13 -8.40
C LEU A 400 -10.42 4.17 -9.40
N SER A 401 -11.43 3.78 -10.17
CA SER A 401 -12.08 4.66 -11.15
C SER A 401 -12.52 5.99 -10.51
N GLY A 402 -12.27 7.09 -11.22
CA GLY A 402 -12.59 8.45 -10.77
C GLY A 402 -11.49 9.13 -9.96
N VAL A 403 -10.38 8.45 -9.63
CA VAL A 403 -9.21 9.09 -9.03
C VAL A 403 -8.42 9.88 -10.07
N SER A 404 -8.04 11.11 -9.74
CA SER A 404 -7.05 11.88 -10.49
C SER A 404 -6.00 12.43 -9.54
N THR A 405 -4.74 12.03 -9.76
CA THR A 405 -3.58 12.56 -9.03
C THR A 405 -2.40 12.68 -9.98
N PRO A 406 -1.63 13.79 -9.97
CA PRO A 406 -0.57 14.01 -10.94
C PRO A 406 0.64 13.09 -10.71
N ARG A 407 0.84 12.60 -9.48
CA ARG A 407 2.02 11.83 -9.10
C ARG A 407 1.82 11.01 -7.82
N LEU A 408 2.60 9.94 -7.73
CA LEU A 408 2.76 9.11 -6.53
C LEU A 408 4.25 9.00 -6.23
N ASP A 409 4.65 9.44 -5.05
CA ASP A 409 6.02 9.34 -4.57
C ASP A 409 6.10 8.38 -3.39
N ILE A 410 6.98 7.38 -3.50
CA ILE A 410 7.27 6.40 -2.47
C ILE A 410 8.63 6.74 -1.85
N ASP A 411 8.57 7.44 -0.71
CA ASP A 411 9.69 7.76 0.17
C ASP A 411 9.64 6.93 1.47
N GLY A 412 9.07 5.73 1.36
CA GLY A 412 8.81 4.82 2.46
C GLY A 412 8.66 3.39 1.94
N THR A 413 7.63 2.67 2.37
CA THR A 413 7.39 1.30 1.91
C THR A 413 5.92 1.04 1.60
N VAL A 414 5.64 0.53 0.41
CA VAL A 414 4.32 -0.01 0.03
C VAL A 414 4.47 -1.51 -0.20
N SER A 415 3.75 -2.33 0.57
CA SER A 415 3.94 -3.78 0.56
C SER A 415 2.63 -4.55 0.60
N ALA A 416 2.47 -5.51 -0.31
CA ALA A 416 1.36 -6.45 -0.30
C ALA A 416 1.88 -7.89 -0.23
N SER A 417 1.26 -8.72 0.62
CA SER A 417 1.58 -10.14 0.72
C SER A 417 0.34 -11.02 0.66
N VAL A 418 0.46 -12.18 0.02
CA VAL A 418 -0.56 -13.24 0.08
C VAL A 418 0.08 -14.55 0.52
N THR A 419 -0.65 -15.32 1.30
CA THR A 419 -0.30 -16.72 1.63
C THR A 419 -1.45 -17.60 1.14
N SER A 420 -1.17 -18.65 0.35
CA SER A 420 -2.19 -19.61 -0.07
C SER A 420 -2.80 -20.32 1.14
N TYR A 421 -4.09 -20.62 1.08
CA TYR A 421 -4.77 -21.46 2.08
C TYR A 421 -4.89 -22.87 1.54
N THR A 422 -4.26 -23.85 2.19
CA THR A 422 -4.35 -25.26 1.82
C THR A 422 -5.12 -26.02 2.89
N ALA A 423 -6.27 -26.56 2.51
CA ALA A 423 -7.10 -27.43 3.35
C ALA A 423 -6.88 -28.90 2.98
N SER A 424 -6.92 -29.79 3.95
CA SER A 424 -6.81 -31.24 3.76
C SER A 424 -8.09 -31.96 4.21
N THR A 425 -8.50 -32.98 3.46
CA THR A 425 -9.67 -33.80 3.80
C THR A 425 -9.32 -35.27 3.67
N THR A 426 -9.55 -36.05 4.72
CA THR A 426 -9.36 -37.52 4.69
C THR A 426 -10.71 -38.22 4.58
N THR A 427 -10.92 -38.97 3.49
CA THR A 427 -12.12 -39.81 3.28
C THR A 427 -11.68 -41.22 2.87
N ASN A 428 -12.14 -42.25 3.58
CA ASN A 428 -11.76 -43.65 3.35
C ASN A 428 -10.23 -43.87 3.27
N ASP A 429 -9.49 -43.31 4.24
CA ASP A 429 -8.02 -43.35 4.33
C ASP A 429 -7.26 -42.69 3.17
N VAL A 430 -7.94 -41.89 2.34
CA VAL A 430 -7.33 -41.06 1.29
C VAL A 430 -7.40 -39.59 1.72
N THR A 431 -6.24 -38.95 1.86
CA THR A 431 -6.14 -37.50 2.08
C THR A 431 -6.04 -36.77 0.75
N THR A 432 -6.87 -35.75 0.56
CA THR A 432 -6.83 -34.84 -0.59
C THR A 432 -6.59 -33.42 -0.11
N TYR A 433 -5.83 -32.64 -0.88
CA TYR A 433 -5.53 -31.24 -0.58
C TYR A 433 -6.25 -30.31 -1.55
N ALA A 434 -6.69 -29.16 -1.05
CA ALA A 434 -7.32 -28.11 -1.82
C ALA A 434 -6.69 -26.78 -1.48
N THR A 435 -5.99 -26.20 -2.45
CA THR A 435 -5.29 -24.92 -2.30
C THR A 435 -6.11 -23.79 -2.90
N THR A 436 -6.31 -22.74 -2.11
CA THR A 436 -6.87 -21.47 -2.54
C THR A 436 -5.76 -20.45 -2.64
N SER A 437 -5.53 -19.94 -3.84
CA SER A 437 -4.53 -18.92 -4.12
C SER A 437 -5.11 -17.51 -4.04
N GLY A 438 -4.21 -16.53 -4.00
CA GLY A 438 -4.53 -15.12 -4.10
C GLY A 438 -3.46 -14.37 -4.88
N THR A 439 -3.73 -13.10 -5.15
CA THR A 439 -2.76 -12.18 -5.74
C THR A 439 -2.46 -11.00 -4.82
N ALA A 440 -1.18 -10.75 -4.57
CA ALA A 440 -0.72 -9.54 -3.90
C ALA A 440 -0.56 -8.40 -4.93
N TYR A 441 -1.17 -7.25 -4.67
CA TYR A 441 -1.01 -6.00 -5.43
C TYR A 441 -0.45 -4.90 -4.52
N ALA A 442 0.80 -4.49 -4.70
CA ALA A 442 1.33 -3.39 -3.87
C ALA A 442 0.73 -2.04 -4.31
N VAL A 443 0.75 -1.75 -5.61
CA VAL A 443 0.04 -0.61 -6.20
C VAL A 443 -0.83 -1.12 -7.35
N ASP A 444 -2.15 -0.92 -7.23
CA ASP A 444 -3.14 -1.25 -8.25
C ASP A 444 -3.83 0.01 -8.78
N ILE A 445 -3.64 0.31 -10.07
CA ILE A 445 -4.22 1.46 -10.74
C ILE A 445 -5.29 0.94 -11.70
N ALA A 446 -6.55 1.07 -11.30
CA ALA A 446 -7.68 0.55 -12.04
C ALA A 446 -7.97 1.38 -13.31
N SER A 447 -8.71 0.78 -14.24
CA SER A 447 -9.25 1.51 -15.38
C SER A 447 -10.14 2.68 -14.91
N GLY A 448 -9.96 3.85 -15.54
CA GLY A 448 -10.68 5.08 -15.18
C GLY A 448 -10.02 5.91 -14.07
N ALA A 449 -8.91 5.43 -13.48
CA ALA A 449 -8.02 6.27 -12.68
C ALA A 449 -7.03 7.04 -13.57
N SER A 450 -6.40 8.09 -13.04
CA SER A 450 -5.33 8.84 -13.69
C SER A 450 -4.16 9.06 -12.73
N LEU A 451 -3.02 8.45 -13.07
CA LEU A 451 -1.73 8.61 -12.39
C LEU A 451 -0.60 8.64 -13.45
N PRO A 452 -0.11 9.83 -13.83
CA PRO A 452 0.94 9.95 -14.85
C PRO A 452 2.36 9.60 -14.41
N ILE A 453 2.71 9.85 -13.15
CA ILE A 453 4.10 9.75 -12.64
C ILE A 453 4.13 8.91 -11.37
N LEU A 454 5.04 7.95 -11.30
CA LEU A 454 5.36 7.19 -10.10
C LEU A 454 6.87 7.25 -9.83
N THR A 455 7.26 7.63 -8.61
CA THR A 455 8.67 7.71 -8.19
C THR A 455 8.89 6.84 -6.96
N VAL A 456 9.98 6.07 -6.95
CA VAL A 456 10.47 5.36 -5.76
C VAL A 456 11.81 5.97 -5.37
N GLY A 457 11.87 6.57 -4.18
CA GLY A 457 13.08 7.19 -3.64
C GLY A 457 14.17 6.18 -3.29
N ALA A 458 15.39 6.67 -3.08
CA ALA A 458 16.51 5.83 -2.65
C ALA A 458 16.23 5.19 -1.28
N ASN A 459 16.62 3.92 -1.09
CA ASN A 459 16.36 3.12 0.11
C ASN A 459 14.88 2.83 0.43
N HIS A 460 13.97 3.16 -0.48
CA HIS A 460 12.53 2.94 -0.35
C HIS A 460 12.05 1.89 -1.35
N GLY A 461 10.80 1.42 -1.22
CA GLY A 461 10.38 0.33 -2.09
C GLY A 461 8.90 0.01 -2.18
N ILE A 462 8.58 -0.65 -3.29
CA ILE A 462 7.29 -1.26 -3.58
C ILE A 462 7.52 -2.78 -3.68
N HIS A 463 6.85 -3.54 -2.80
CA HIS A 463 7.06 -4.98 -2.68
C HIS A 463 5.75 -5.76 -2.77
N ALA A 464 5.69 -6.74 -3.66
CA ALA A 464 4.65 -7.75 -3.68
C ALA A 464 5.24 -9.13 -3.43
N SER A 465 4.65 -9.90 -2.54
CA SER A 465 5.12 -11.27 -2.25
C SER A 465 3.96 -12.25 -2.19
N ALA A 466 4.18 -13.46 -2.69
CA ALA A 466 3.25 -14.56 -2.53
C ALA A 466 3.96 -15.78 -1.95
N THR A 467 3.33 -16.41 -0.97
CA THR A 467 3.68 -17.77 -0.50
C THR A 467 2.60 -18.69 -1.02
N GLY A 468 2.97 -19.70 -1.81
CA GLY A 468 2.02 -20.56 -2.50
C GLY A 468 2.38 -20.73 -3.97
N SER A 469 2.58 -21.96 -4.44
CA SER A 469 3.04 -22.24 -5.80
C SER A 469 2.06 -21.81 -6.90
N THR A 470 0.79 -21.59 -6.56
CA THR A 470 -0.26 -21.07 -7.46
C THR A 470 -0.64 -19.61 -7.22
N SER A 471 -0.10 -18.98 -6.16
CA SER A 471 -0.35 -17.57 -5.82
C SER A 471 0.52 -16.63 -6.65
N SER A 472 0.04 -15.42 -6.88
CA SER A 472 0.72 -14.42 -7.71
C SER A 472 1.07 -13.17 -6.93
N ALA A 473 2.06 -12.42 -7.41
CA ALA A 473 2.51 -11.16 -6.82
C ALA A 473 2.73 -10.13 -7.94
N THR A 474 2.10 -8.97 -7.82
CA THR A 474 2.26 -7.84 -8.74
C THR A 474 2.61 -6.57 -7.97
N ALA A 475 3.81 -6.02 -8.15
CA ALA A 475 4.22 -4.82 -7.42
C ALA A 475 3.49 -3.58 -7.94
N ILE A 476 3.47 -3.35 -9.26
CA ILE A 476 2.71 -2.26 -9.88
C ILE A 476 1.83 -2.85 -10.99
N ARG A 477 0.52 -2.66 -10.90
CA ARG A 477 -0.44 -2.94 -11.98
C ARG A 477 -1.08 -1.65 -12.48
N ASP A 478 -0.90 -1.34 -13.76
CA ASP A 478 -1.54 -0.23 -14.45
C ASP A 478 -2.55 -0.72 -15.49
N ASN A 479 -3.81 -0.80 -15.06
CA ASN A 479 -4.96 -1.02 -15.95
C ASN A 479 -5.57 0.30 -16.45
N SER A 480 -5.10 1.45 -15.96
CA SER A 480 -5.52 2.76 -16.45
C SER A 480 -4.88 3.11 -17.80
N GLY A 481 -3.65 2.63 -18.02
CA GLY A 481 -2.82 3.00 -19.16
C GLY A 481 -2.38 4.47 -19.13
N THR A 482 -2.41 5.10 -17.95
CA THR A 482 -2.12 6.53 -17.77
C THR A 482 -0.71 6.83 -17.31
N LEU A 483 0.04 5.83 -16.83
CA LEU A 483 1.45 6.04 -16.48
C LEU A 483 2.25 6.50 -17.71
N THR A 484 3.08 7.51 -17.52
CA THR A 484 4.01 8.02 -18.54
C THR A 484 5.46 7.89 -18.08
N ALA A 485 5.69 7.94 -16.77
CA ALA A 485 7.00 7.80 -16.17
C ALA A 485 6.95 6.95 -14.89
N ILE A 486 7.88 6.01 -14.78
CA ILE A 486 8.28 5.36 -13.53
C ILE A 486 9.77 5.64 -13.31
N THR A 487 10.10 6.25 -12.18
CA THR A 487 11.50 6.44 -11.74
C THR A 487 11.76 5.56 -10.53
N ASN A 488 12.76 4.69 -10.61
CA ASN A 488 13.18 3.80 -9.52
C ASN A 488 14.60 4.12 -9.06
N ASN A 489 14.72 4.73 -7.89
CA ASN A 489 16.00 4.94 -7.20
C ASN A 489 16.17 3.97 -6.01
N GLY A 490 15.14 3.17 -5.71
CA GLY A 490 15.13 2.17 -4.65
C GLY A 490 14.77 0.80 -5.19
N VAL A 491 13.65 0.23 -4.72
CA VAL A 491 13.27 -1.15 -5.03
C VAL A 491 11.86 -1.27 -5.60
N ILE A 492 11.71 -2.01 -6.69
CA ILE A 492 10.42 -2.54 -7.15
C ILE A 492 10.56 -4.07 -7.24
N SER A 493 9.82 -4.82 -6.43
CA SER A 493 9.99 -6.27 -6.39
C SER A 493 8.69 -7.06 -6.31
N ALA A 494 8.59 -8.12 -7.11
CA ALA A 494 7.60 -9.17 -7.00
C ALA A 494 8.28 -10.53 -6.86
N ALA A 495 7.88 -11.32 -5.86
CA ALA A 495 8.46 -12.64 -5.60
C ALA A 495 7.42 -13.69 -5.20
N ILE A 496 7.67 -14.94 -5.55
CA ILE A 496 6.88 -16.10 -5.13
C ILE A 496 7.79 -17.08 -4.38
N THR A 497 7.34 -17.52 -3.21
CA THR A 497 7.92 -18.65 -2.48
C THR A 497 7.05 -19.88 -2.71
N ALA A 498 7.62 -20.92 -3.32
CA ALA A 498 6.94 -22.19 -3.54
C ALA A 498 6.63 -22.90 -2.22
N THR A 499 5.54 -23.66 -2.22
CA THR A 499 5.06 -24.49 -1.10
C THR A 499 4.90 -25.94 -1.56
N ASP A 500 4.87 -26.85 -0.59
CA ASP A 500 4.48 -28.25 -0.77
C ASP A 500 2.98 -28.35 -0.47
N ASP A 501 2.15 -28.17 -1.49
CA ASP A 501 0.69 -28.04 -1.33
C ASP A 501 -0.01 -29.42 -1.18
N ASP A 502 0.67 -30.51 -1.52
CA ASP A 502 0.15 -31.90 -1.41
C ASP A 502 0.83 -32.74 -0.30
N ALA A 503 1.73 -32.12 0.45
CA ALA A 503 2.47 -32.69 1.57
C ALA A 503 3.25 -33.97 1.21
N ASP A 504 3.78 -34.05 -0.02
CA ASP A 504 4.61 -35.18 -0.46
C ASP A 504 6.09 -35.06 -0.03
N GLY A 505 6.47 -33.91 0.53
CA GLY A 505 7.82 -33.57 0.97
C GLY A 505 8.66 -32.79 -0.05
N THR A 506 8.07 -32.40 -1.18
CA THR A 506 8.71 -31.69 -2.30
C THR A 506 8.02 -30.36 -2.56
N TYR A 507 8.78 -29.30 -2.83
CA TYR A 507 8.18 -28.04 -3.25
C TYR A 507 7.56 -28.16 -4.66
N ASP A 508 6.33 -27.68 -4.80
CA ASP A 508 5.63 -27.64 -6.07
C ASP A 508 6.27 -26.66 -7.06
N THR A 509 6.04 -26.91 -8.35
CA THR A 509 6.44 -25.97 -9.40
C THR A 509 5.59 -24.71 -9.33
N VAL A 510 6.24 -23.54 -9.30
CA VAL A 510 5.55 -22.25 -9.35
C VAL A 510 4.82 -22.08 -10.69
N THR A 511 3.50 -21.92 -10.62
CA THR A 511 2.61 -21.60 -11.75
C THR A 511 2.01 -20.20 -11.65
N GLY A 512 2.06 -19.58 -10.47
CA GLY A 512 1.75 -18.16 -10.28
C GLY A 512 2.74 -17.23 -10.98
N SER A 513 2.39 -15.95 -11.08
CA SER A 513 3.21 -14.93 -11.75
C SER A 513 3.77 -13.92 -10.76
N ALA A 514 5.08 -13.66 -10.84
CA ALA A 514 5.77 -12.60 -10.12
C ALA A 514 6.06 -11.43 -11.08
N ILE A 515 5.25 -10.38 -11.03
CA ILE A 515 5.28 -9.25 -11.96
C ILE A 515 5.69 -7.97 -11.22
N ALA A 516 6.85 -7.41 -11.54
CA ALA A 516 7.27 -6.13 -10.97
C ALA A 516 6.40 -4.99 -11.50
N ILE A 517 6.23 -4.93 -12.83
CA ILE A 517 5.49 -3.86 -13.51
C ILE A 517 4.60 -4.49 -14.58
N ASP A 518 3.30 -4.35 -14.42
CA ASP A 518 2.30 -4.68 -15.44
C ASP A 518 1.71 -3.39 -16.01
N ALA A 519 2.19 -2.99 -17.19
CA ALA A 519 1.74 -1.81 -17.93
C ALA A 519 1.15 -2.19 -19.30
N ARG A 520 0.63 -3.41 -19.45
CA ARG A 520 0.11 -3.92 -20.74
C ARG A 520 -1.05 -3.09 -21.29
N ALA A 521 -1.80 -2.39 -20.43
CA ALA A 521 -2.87 -1.49 -20.85
C ALA A 521 -2.35 -0.17 -21.47
N ASN A 522 -1.07 0.13 -21.33
CA ASN A 522 -0.48 1.37 -21.84
C ASN A 522 -0.37 1.36 -23.37
N THR A 523 -0.90 2.39 -24.00
CA THR A 523 -0.85 2.56 -25.47
C THR A 523 -0.13 3.84 -25.90
N ALA A 524 0.22 4.71 -24.94
CA ALA A 524 0.88 5.99 -25.21
C ALA A 524 2.42 5.84 -25.23
N GLY A 525 2.95 4.94 -24.40
CA GLY A 525 4.37 4.74 -24.16
C GLY A 525 4.72 5.08 -22.72
N LEU A 526 5.54 4.24 -22.11
CA LEU A 526 6.00 4.36 -20.73
C LEU A 526 7.52 4.53 -20.70
N THR A 527 8.00 5.50 -19.92
CA THR A 527 9.43 5.64 -19.61
C THR A 527 9.71 5.09 -18.22
N ILE A 528 10.49 4.02 -18.14
CA ILE A 528 11.01 3.44 -16.90
C ILE A 528 12.48 3.84 -16.79
N THR A 529 12.84 4.56 -15.74
CA THR A 529 14.21 5.00 -15.46
C THR A 529 14.64 4.45 -14.12
N GLN A 530 15.77 3.74 -14.10
CA GLN A 530 16.41 3.28 -12.89
C GLN A 530 17.74 4.04 -12.71
N VAL A 531 17.95 4.65 -11.54
CA VAL A 531 19.14 5.47 -11.26
C VAL A 531 19.75 5.11 -9.92
N ASP A 532 21.02 4.67 -9.95
CA ASP A 532 21.87 4.60 -8.77
C ASP A 532 22.29 6.01 -8.34
N THR A 533 21.75 6.44 -7.21
CA THR A 533 22.05 7.76 -6.63
C THR A 533 23.28 7.75 -5.72
N GLY A 534 23.85 6.57 -5.45
CA GLY A 534 25.05 6.37 -4.63
C GLY A 534 26.03 5.37 -5.26
N PRO A 535 26.54 5.61 -6.49
CA PRO A 535 27.34 4.62 -7.23
C PRO A 535 28.71 4.31 -6.61
N ASP A 536 29.14 5.12 -5.63
CA ASP A 536 30.38 4.95 -4.88
C ASP A 536 30.17 4.22 -3.54
N ASP A 537 28.95 3.81 -3.21
CA ASP A 537 28.66 3.04 -2.00
C ASP A 537 28.98 1.54 -2.22
N ASP A 538 29.66 0.94 -1.26
CA ASP A 538 30.05 -0.48 -1.28
C ASP A 538 28.96 -1.39 -0.67
N ASP A 539 27.90 -0.82 -0.07
CA ASP A 539 26.79 -1.55 0.57
C ASP A 539 25.55 -1.67 -0.35
N VAL A 540 25.17 -2.91 -0.68
CA VAL A 540 23.96 -3.38 -1.42
C VAL A 540 23.54 -2.56 -2.67
N ALA A 541 23.63 -3.20 -3.84
CA ALA A 541 23.26 -2.63 -5.14
C ALA A 541 21.74 -2.35 -5.32
N THR A 542 21.29 -1.25 -4.69
CA THR A 542 20.12 -0.50 -5.12
C THR A 542 20.54 0.54 -6.15
N PRO A 543 19.67 0.91 -7.09
CA PRO A 543 18.31 0.45 -7.27
C PRO A 543 18.21 -0.96 -7.87
N TYR A 544 17.07 -1.63 -7.68
CA TYR A 544 16.75 -2.82 -8.45
C TYR A 544 15.27 -3.03 -8.76
N ILE A 545 15.02 -3.70 -9.88
CA ILE A 545 13.71 -4.25 -10.27
C ILE A 545 13.80 -5.78 -10.27
N LEU A 546 12.94 -6.45 -9.51
CA LEU A 546 12.85 -7.91 -9.44
C LEU A 546 11.44 -8.38 -9.83
N GLY A 547 11.32 -9.23 -10.83
CA GLY A 547 10.06 -9.74 -11.37
C GLY A 547 9.84 -9.33 -12.82
N GLN A 548 8.74 -9.79 -13.41
CA GLN A 548 8.45 -9.52 -14.82
C GLN A 548 8.11 -8.03 -15.05
N ILE A 549 8.55 -7.50 -16.19
CA ILE A 549 8.14 -6.20 -16.72
C ILE A 549 7.32 -6.48 -18.00
N LEU A 550 6.04 -6.15 -17.98
CA LEU A 550 5.11 -6.40 -19.07
C LEU A 550 4.61 -5.07 -19.63
N LEU A 551 5.04 -4.72 -20.84
CA LEU A 551 4.73 -3.46 -21.49
C LEU A 551 3.62 -3.60 -22.53
N GLY A 552 3.08 -2.47 -22.95
CA GLY A 552 1.90 -2.39 -23.78
C GLY A 552 2.20 -2.26 -25.28
N SER A 553 1.39 -1.45 -25.96
CA SER A 553 1.55 -1.17 -27.40
C SER A 553 2.11 0.23 -27.70
N GLY A 554 2.32 1.02 -26.64
CA GLY A 554 2.98 2.32 -26.73
C GLY A 554 4.47 2.20 -27.02
N ASN A 555 5.12 3.32 -27.34
CA ASN A 555 6.56 3.30 -27.53
C ASN A 555 7.27 3.48 -26.19
N ASP A 556 7.92 2.42 -25.71
CA ASP A 556 8.42 2.36 -24.35
C ASP A 556 9.93 2.62 -24.26
N THR A 557 10.38 3.08 -23.10
CA THR A 557 11.79 3.29 -22.79
C THR A 557 12.11 2.65 -21.45
N LEU A 558 13.17 1.84 -21.39
CA LEU A 558 13.69 1.25 -20.15
C LEU A 558 15.19 1.58 -20.07
N THR A 559 15.56 2.39 -19.10
CA THR A 559 16.95 2.81 -18.88
C THR A 559 17.39 2.47 -17.46
N SER A 560 18.63 2.01 -17.32
CA SER A 560 19.27 1.76 -16.01
C SER A 560 20.67 2.35 -16.02
N SER A 561 20.92 3.30 -15.13
CA SER A 561 22.25 3.80 -14.78
C SER A 561 22.58 3.23 -13.39
N GLY A 562 23.48 2.24 -13.35
CA GLY A 562 23.69 1.39 -12.18
C GLY A 562 22.51 0.46 -11.86
N GLY A 563 22.65 -0.32 -10.78
CA GLY A 563 21.59 -1.20 -10.27
C GLY A 563 21.31 -2.47 -11.09
N TYR A 564 20.24 -3.18 -10.72
CA TYR A 564 19.87 -4.48 -11.30
C TYR A 564 18.46 -4.55 -11.86
N ILE A 565 18.27 -5.27 -12.95
CA ILE A 565 16.96 -5.65 -13.50
C ILE A 565 16.94 -7.16 -13.67
N TYR A 566 16.18 -7.84 -12.82
CA TYR A 566 16.08 -9.30 -12.78
C TYR A 566 14.65 -9.75 -13.07
N GLY A 567 14.44 -10.33 -14.25
CA GLY A 567 13.14 -10.83 -14.65
C GLY A 567 12.89 -10.75 -16.15
N THR A 568 11.79 -11.37 -16.57
CA THR A 568 11.37 -11.32 -17.97
C THR A 568 10.93 -9.91 -18.35
N VAL A 569 11.32 -9.44 -19.53
CA VAL A 569 10.82 -8.19 -20.11
C VAL A 569 10.06 -8.53 -21.40
N ASP A 570 8.76 -8.25 -21.41
CA ASP A 570 7.94 -8.29 -22.61
C ASP A 570 7.62 -6.88 -23.08
N TRP A 571 8.17 -6.48 -24.23
CA TRP A 571 7.99 -5.16 -24.82
C TRP A 571 6.63 -4.97 -25.50
N GLY A 572 5.82 -6.03 -25.60
CA GLY A 572 4.55 -5.96 -26.30
C GLY A 572 4.71 -5.60 -27.78
N ALA A 573 3.83 -4.74 -28.29
CA ALA A 573 3.71 -4.44 -29.72
C ALA A 573 4.43 -3.17 -30.18
N GLY A 574 4.82 -2.30 -29.25
CA GLY A 574 5.46 -1.02 -29.54
C GLY A 574 6.91 -1.14 -29.99
N THR A 575 7.44 -0.04 -30.53
CA THR A 575 8.90 0.13 -30.64
C THR A 575 9.45 0.64 -29.32
N GLY A 576 10.75 0.53 -29.07
CA GLY A 576 11.25 1.01 -27.78
C GLY A 576 12.76 1.25 -27.72
N THR A 577 13.21 1.67 -26.55
CA THR A 577 14.63 1.84 -26.25
C THR A 577 15.02 1.14 -24.95
N PHE A 578 16.09 0.36 -24.97
CA PHE A 578 16.67 -0.31 -23.81
C PHE A 578 18.13 0.15 -23.65
N SER A 579 18.46 0.77 -22.52
CA SER A 579 19.80 1.30 -22.28
C SER A 579 20.32 0.89 -20.91
N LEU A 580 21.56 0.41 -20.86
CA LEU A 580 22.29 0.14 -19.62
C LEU A 580 23.59 0.98 -19.60
N SER A 581 23.84 1.68 -18.50
CA SER A 581 25.07 2.43 -18.24
C SER A 581 25.55 2.23 -16.80
N ASP A 582 26.75 2.75 -16.49
CA ASP A 582 27.29 2.83 -15.13
C ASP A 582 27.27 1.50 -14.38
N ALA A 583 27.76 0.45 -15.05
CA ALA A 583 27.80 -0.93 -14.54
C ALA A 583 26.43 -1.55 -14.18
N ALA A 584 25.33 -1.04 -14.72
CA ALA A 584 24.01 -1.66 -14.59
C ALA A 584 24.02 -3.11 -15.09
N ALA A 585 23.17 -3.96 -14.50
CA ALA A 585 23.01 -5.33 -14.99
C ALA A 585 21.56 -5.76 -15.24
N TYR A 586 21.34 -6.41 -16.37
CA TYR A 586 20.10 -7.09 -16.72
C TYR A 586 20.28 -8.61 -16.74
N ARG A 587 19.32 -9.35 -16.20
CA ARG A 587 19.23 -10.81 -16.35
C ARG A 587 17.79 -11.25 -16.49
N GLY A 588 17.46 -11.88 -17.61
CA GLY A 588 16.13 -12.45 -17.81
C GLY A 588 15.87 -12.90 -19.24
N LYS A 589 14.64 -13.33 -19.50
CA LYS A 589 14.14 -13.52 -20.86
C LYS A 589 13.65 -12.18 -21.42
N MET A 590 13.90 -11.91 -22.69
CA MET A 590 13.33 -10.73 -23.35
C MET A 590 12.57 -11.10 -24.61
N THR A 591 11.38 -10.53 -24.80
CA THR A 591 10.57 -10.69 -26.01
C THR A 591 10.09 -9.36 -26.54
N SER A 592 10.02 -9.20 -27.86
CA SER A 592 9.41 -8.02 -28.48
C SER A 592 8.73 -8.34 -29.80
N SER A 593 7.59 -7.67 -30.07
CA SER A 593 6.96 -7.72 -31.39
C SER A 593 7.33 -6.53 -32.27
N GLY A 594 7.68 -5.37 -31.67
CA GLY A 594 8.25 -4.20 -32.35
C GLY A 594 9.77 -4.07 -32.15
N ASP A 595 10.37 -3.17 -32.92
CA ASP A 595 11.83 -2.97 -32.96
C ASP A 595 12.32 -2.17 -31.74
N ILE A 596 13.31 -2.70 -31.01
CA ILE A 596 13.93 -2.06 -29.84
C ILE A 596 15.33 -1.52 -30.21
N ALA A 597 15.62 -0.26 -29.91
CA ALA A 597 16.99 0.26 -29.94
C ALA A 597 17.69 -0.15 -28.64
N MET A 598 18.73 -0.98 -28.72
CA MET A 598 19.42 -1.53 -27.57
C MET A 598 20.84 -0.98 -27.44
N ASP A 599 21.17 -0.48 -26.26
CA ASP A 599 22.49 0.05 -25.92
C ASP A 599 22.98 -0.55 -24.59
N ILE A 600 24.15 -1.17 -24.60
CA ILE A 600 24.80 -1.76 -23.43
C ILE A 600 26.19 -1.13 -23.31
N ASP A 601 26.29 -0.07 -22.52
CA ASP A 601 27.50 0.76 -22.40
C ASP A 601 27.93 0.94 -20.93
N GLY A 602 29.02 1.65 -20.68
CA GLY A 602 29.45 2.01 -19.33
C GLY A 602 29.84 0.80 -18.48
N LYS A 603 30.41 -0.25 -19.10
CA LYS A 603 30.78 -1.53 -18.47
C LYS A 603 29.58 -2.30 -17.90
N SER A 604 28.39 -2.06 -18.45
CA SER A 604 27.17 -2.76 -18.07
C SER A 604 27.17 -4.22 -18.53
N SER A 605 26.25 -5.02 -17.99
CA SER A 605 26.09 -6.42 -18.39
C SER A 605 24.64 -6.80 -18.67
N ALA A 606 24.40 -7.56 -19.72
CA ALA A 606 23.06 -8.05 -20.06
C ALA A 606 23.11 -9.55 -20.35
N LEU A 607 22.38 -10.35 -19.57
CA LEU A 607 22.19 -11.78 -19.75
C LEU A 607 20.77 -12.07 -20.26
N PHE A 608 20.69 -12.59 -21.48
CA PHE A 608 19.45 -13.07 -22.10
C PHE A 608 19.33 -14.58 -21.93
N LEU A 609 18.29 -15.02 -21.24
CA LEU A 609 17.98 -16.43 -21.05
C LEU A 609 17.45 -17.07 -22.35
N ALA A 610 17.43 -18.40 -22.38
CA ALA A 610 16.85 -19.16 -23.49
C ALA A 610 15.41 -18.74 -23.78
N ASP A 611 14.95 -18.96 -25.01
CA ASP A 611 13.67 -18.49 -25.56
C ASP A 611 13.51 -16.97 -25.64
N SER A 612 14.56 -16.18 -25.39
CA SER A 612 14.56 -14.77 -25.75
C SER A 612 14.42 -14.60 -27.26
N ALA A 613 13.55 -13.69 -27.68
CA ALA A 613 13.26 -13.42 -29.08
C ALA A 613 12.97 -11.92 -29.23
N VAL A 614 14.01 -11.15 -29.54
CA VAL A 614 13.94 -9.69 -29.55
C VAL A 614 14.17 -9.17 -30.97
N LYS A 615 13.23 -8.37 -31.44
CA LYS A 615 13.41 -7.54 -32.64
C LYS A 615 14.08 -6.24 -32.27
N LEU A 616 15.10 -5.87 -33.02
CA LEU A 616 15.92 -4.71 -32.74
C LEU A 616 15.89 -3.71 -33.90
N SER A 617 15.89 -2.42 -33.59
CA SER A 617 16.26 -1.41 -34.57
C SER A 617 17.78 -1.29 -34.64
N THR A 618 18.48 -1.38 -33.50
CA THR A 618 19.94 -1.37 -33.38
C THR A 618 20.37 -2.15 -32.14
N LEU A 619 21.62 -2.62 -32.14
CA LEU A 619 22.32 -3.09 -30.95
C LEU A 619 23.71 -2.44 -30.91
N HIS A 620 24.05 -1.82 -29.79
CA HIS A 620 25.39 -1.38 -29.45
C HIS A 620 25.86 -2.06 -28.17
N VAL A 621 27.09 -2.58 -28.18
CA VAL A 621 27.79 -3.09 -27.00
C VAL A 621 29.13 -2.36 -26.90
N GLY A 622 29.25 -1.52 -25.87
CA GLY A 622 30.41 -0.64 -25.67
C GLY A 622 31.65 -1.34 -25.10
N ASP A 623 32.74 -0.58 -24.97
CA ASP A 623 34.02 -1.04 -24.40
C ASP A 623 33.84 -1.52 -22.94
N GLY A 624 34.30 -2.75 -22.67
CA GLY A 624 34.19 -3.39 -21.36
C GLY A 624 32.78 -3.83 -20.96
N SER A 625 31.76 -3.58 -21.79
CA SER A 625 30.39 -4.06 -21.60
C SER A 625 30.25 -5.52 -22.01
N LYS A 626 29.29 -6.20 -21.37
CA LYS A 626 29.12 -7.65 -21.48
C LYS A 626 27.74 -8.02 -22.01
N LEU A 627 27.71 -8.75 -23.13
CA LEU A 627 26.51 -9.40 -23.63
C LEU A 627 26.61 -10.90 -23.38
N ALA A 628 25.67 -11.48 -22.64
CA ALA A 628 25.62 -12.90 -22.36
C ALA A 628 24.34 -13.53 -22.92
N LEU A 629 24.47 -14.66 -23.62
CA LEU A 629 23.35 -15.37 -24.25
C LEU A 629 23.30 -16.82 -23.80
N THR A 630 22.14 -17.24 -23.31
CA THR A 630 21.83 -18.65 -23.10
C THR A 630 21.21 -19.23 -24.38
N LEU A 631 21.89 -20.19 -25.00
CA LEU A 631 21.56 -20.74 -26.31
C LEU A 631 20.68 -21.98 -26.16
N ASP A 632 19.46 -21.94 -26.71
CA ASP A 632 18.57 -23.10 -26.71
C ASP A 632 19.08 -24.19 -27.68
N THR A 633 19.52 -25.32 -27.12
CA THR A 633 19.98 -26.49 -27.88
C THR A 633 18.87 -27.19 -28.65
N ALA A 634 17.60 -26.98 -28.31
CA ALA A 634 16.46 -27.53 -29.04
C ALA A 634 16.15 -26.75 -30.32
N THR A 635 16.45 -25.45 -30.37
CA THR A 635 16.19 -24.58 -31.52
C THR A 635 17.42 -23.80 -31.99
N PRO A 636 18.54 -24.47 -32.32
CA PRO A 636 19.83 -23.81 -32.57
C PRO A 636 19.82 -22.83 -33.76
N SER A 637 18.87 -22.98 -34.69
CA SER A 637 18.74 -22.08 -35.85
C SER A 637 17.92 -20.80 -35.58
N THR A 638 17.25 -20.70 -34.43
CA THR A 638 16.41 -19.54 -34.08
C THR A 638 17.30 -18.44 -33.49
N PRO A 639 17.42 -17.27 -34.12
CA PRO A 639 18.20 -16.17 -33.58
C PRO A 639 17.53 -15.56 -32.34
N ILE A 640 18.32 -15.24 -31.32
CA ILE A 640 17.86 -14.47 -30.16
C ILE A 640 17.54 -13.02 -30.57
N PHE A 641 18.37 -12.45 -31.46
CA PHE A 641 18.19 -11.09 -31.98
C PHE A 641 17.93 -11.06 -33.48
N THR A 642 16.89 -10.34 -33.87
CA THR A 642 16.60 -10.02 -35.28
C THR A 642 16.57 -8.51 -35.46
N ALA A 643 17.65 -7.94 -35.97
CA ALA A 643 17.79 -6.50 -36.12
C ALA A 643 17.44 -6.02 -37.54
N SER A 644 16.62 -4.97 -37.64
CA SER A 644 16.36 -4.26 -38.90
C SER A 644 17.52 -3.31 -39.26
N GLY A 645 18.24 -2.76 -38.27
CA GLY A 645 19.43 -1.95 -38.44
C GLY A 645 20.73 -2.68 -38.10
N ALA A 646 21.74 -1.93 -37.65
CA ALA A 646 23.10 -2.47 -37.44
C ALA A 646 23.28 -3.02 -36.02
N ILE A 647 24.13 -4.03 -35.90
CA ILE A 647 24.66 -4.53 -34.63
C ILE A 647 26.16 -4.21 -34.58
N THR A 648 26.58 -3.51 -33.53
CA THR A 648 27.96 -3.05 -33.36
C THR A 648 28.49 -3.43 -31.98
N PHE A 649 29.61 -4.12 -31.97
CA PHE A 649 30.46 -4.32 -30.79
C PHE A 649 31.68 -3.42 -30.94
N ASP A 650 31.96 -2.63 -29.92
CA ASP A 650 33.16 -1.82 -29.83
C ASP A 650 34.39 -2.66 -29.44
N ASP A 651 35.57 -2.07 -29.60
CA ASP A 651 36.81 -2.70 -29.15
C ASP A 651 36.78 -2.84 -27.62
N GLY A 652 36.92 -4.07 -27.13
CA GLY A 652 36.82 -4.39 -25.70
C GLY A 652 35.45 -4.89 -25.24
N ALA A 653 34.44 -4.91 -26.10
CA ALA A 653 33.15 -5.54 -25.81
C ALA A 653 33.29 -7.07 -25.65
N GLU A 654 32.55 -7.65 -24.70
CA GLU A 654 32.62 -9.08 -24.35
C GLU A 654 31.31 -9.82 -24.70
N LEU A 655 31.43 -10.99 -25.34
CA LEU A 655 30.30 -11.86 -25.69
C LEU A 655 30.42 -13.22 -25.00
N TYR A 656 29.55 -13.47 -24.03
CA TYR A 656 29.46 -14.73 -23.29
C TYR A 656 28.36 -15.63 -23.86
N LEU A 657 28.63 -16.92 -24.02
CA LEU A 657 27.68 -17.87 -24.59
C LEU A 657 27.64 -19.15 -23.77
N SER A 658 26.45 -19.60 -23.39
CA SER A 658 26.26 -20.88 -22.71
C SER A 658 25.08 -21.63 -23.32
N PRO A 659 25.20 -22.90 -23.73
CA PRO A 659 24.07 -23.70 -24.14
C PRO A 659 23.16 -24.07 -22.95
N THR A 660 21.89 -24.36 -23.20
CA THR A 660 20.93 -24.84 -22.20
C THR A 660 21.23 -26.25 -21.72
N THR A 661 21.83 -27.09 -22.58
CA THR A 661 22.19 -28.48 -22.27
C THR A 661 23.54 -28.84 -22.88
N LEU A 662 24.12 -29.98 -22.47
CA LEU A 662 25.37 -30.50 -22.96
C LEU A 662 25.28 -30.87 -24.45
N ILE A 663 26.18 -30.27 -25.22
CA ILE A 663 26.44 -30.57 -26.62
C ILE A 663 27.54 -31.63 -26.70
N THR A 664 27.32 -32.72 -27.45
CA THR A 664 28.35 -33.77 -27.66
C THR A 664 28.76 -33.93 -29.12
N ASP A 665 27.92 -33.50 -30.04
CA ASP A 665 28.22 -33.40 -31.47
C ASP A 665 28.30 -31.93 -31.87
N PRO A 666 29.14 -31.55 -32.86
CA PRO A 666 29.25 -30.15 -33.26
C PRO A 666 27.89 -29.55 -33.63
N THR A 667 27.54 -28.42 -33.00
CA THR A 667 26.27 -27.73 -33.19
C THR A 667 26.52 -26.27 -33.54
N THR A 668 25.92 -25.81 -34.65
CA THR A 668 25.98 -24.41 -35.04
C THR A 668 24.72 -23.68 -34.59
N PHE A 669 24.89 -22.61 -33.83
CA PHE A 669 23.81 -21.71 -33.42
C PHE A 669 23.80 -20.46 -34.29
N THR A 670 22.60 -20.01 -34.69
CA THR A 670 22.41 -18.65 -35.21
C THR A 670 22.17 -17.74 -34.01
N LEU A 671 23.09 -16.82 -33.71
CA LEU A 671 22.96 -15.92 -32.57
C LEU A 671 22.04 -14.74 -32.90
N MET A 672 22.30 -14.11 -34.04
CA MET A 672 21.65 -12.86 -34.43
C MET A 672 21.67 -12.62 -35.94
N THR A 673 20.71 -11.84 -36.42
CA THR A 673 20.65 -11.32 -37.78
C THR A 673 20.54 -9.79 -37.77
N ALA A 674 21.09 -9.11 -38.78
CA ALA A 674 21.12 -7.65 -38.87
C ALA A 674 21.29 -7.14 -40.31
N SER A 675 21.12 -5.83 -40.53
CA SER A 675 21.54 -5.19 -41.80
C SER A 675 23.07 -5.19 -41.98
N ARG A 676 23.81 -5.12 -40.88
CA ARG A 676 25.27 -5.24 -40.80
C ARG A 676 25.68 -5.58 -39.37
N ILE A 677 26.67 -6.46 -39.23
CA ILE A 677 27.28 -6.86 -37.96
C ILE A 677 28.76 -6.42 -37.98
N SER A 678 29.19 -5.71 -36.95
CA SER A 678 30.57 -5.30 -36.69
C SER A 678 31.01 -5.84 -35.34
N LEU A 679 32.10 -6.59 -35.29
CA LEU A 679 32.58 -7.27 -34.08
C LEU A 679 33.77 -6.57 -33.39
N GLY A 680 34.13 -5.35 -33.81
CA GLY A 680 35.32 -4.66 -33.31
C GLY A 680 36.59 -5.53 -33.43
N THR A 681 37.38 -5.59 -32.35
CA THR A 681 38.55 -6.47 -32.20
C THR A 681 38.26 -7.86 -31.61
N MET A 682 36.99 -8.29 -31.50
CA MET A 682 36.63 -9.56 -30.87
C MET A 682 37.28 -10.76 -31.57
N THR A 683 37.85 -11.69 -30.78
CA THR A 683 38.46 -12.91 -31.32
C THR A 683 37.39 -13.88 -31.81
N THR A 684 37.34 -14.13 -33.12
CA THR A 684 36.34 -15.03 -33.71
C THR A 684 36.79 -16.48 -33.79
N ALA A 685 38.10 -16.73 -33.72
CA ALA A 685 38.68 -18.07 -33.83
C ALA A 685 38.46 -18.94 -32.58
N THR A 686 38.30 -18.32 -31.40
CA THR A 686 37.92 -18.99 -30.15
C THR A 686 37.32 -17.99 -29.17
N LEU A 687 36.39 -18.44 -28.33
CA LEU A 687 35.78 -17.68 -27.22
C LEU A 687 36.22 -18.22 -25.83
N ASP A 688 37.46 -18.69 -25.72
CA ASP A 688 38.01 -19.21 -24.46
C ASP A 688 37.87 -18.20 -23.32
N GLY A 689 37.33 -18.62 -22.17
CA GLY A 689 37.02 -17.75 -21.03
C GLY A 689 35.63 -17.11 -21.05
N PHE A 690 34.94 -17.13 -22.19
CA PHE A 690 33.60 -16.56 -22.39
C PHE A 690 32.51 -17.63 -22.63
N ILE A 691 32.90 -18.90 -22.64
CA ILE A 691 32.04 -20.08 -22.83
C ILE A 691 32.39 -21.13 -21.77
N PRO A 692 31.54 -22.15 -21.53
CA PRO A 692 31.92 -23.27 -20.69
C PRO A 692 33.22 -23.92 -21.19
N TYR A 693 34.16 -24.16 -20.28
CA TYR A 693 35.51 -24.70 -20.53
C TYR A 693 35.48 -26.00 -21.33
N LEU A 694 34.43 -26.79 -21.17
CA LEU A 694 34.22 -28.02 -21.93
C LEU A 694 34.26 -27.82 -23.45
N TYR A 695 33.90 -26.63 -23.91
CA TYR A 695 33.72 -26.31 -25.32
C TYR A 695 34.85 -25.46 -25.90
N HIS A 696 35.00 -25.63 -27.20
CA HIS A 696 35.58 -24.65 -28.09
C HIS A 696 34.44 -24.09 -28.95
N ALA A 697 34.39 -22.76 -29.10
CA ALA A 697 33.39 -22.09 -29.90
C ALA A 697 34.04 -21.09 -30.85
N ALA A 698 33.70 -21.20 -32.15
CA ALA A 698 34.19 -20.30 -33.19
C ALA A 698 33.05 -19.46 -33.75
N LEU A 699 33.22 -18.13 -33.75
CA LEU A 699 32.28 -17.19 -34.33
C LEU A 699 32.52 -17.05 -35.83
N ALA A 700 31.43 -16.93 -36.58
CA ALA A 700 31.48 -16.66 -38.01
C ALA A 700 30.37 -15.69 -38.41
N THR A 701 30.73 -14.69 -39.21
CA THR A 701 29.76 -13.93 -39.99
C THR A 701 29.61 -14.53 -41.39
N ASN A 702 28.41 -14.42 -41.98
CA ASN A 702 28.26 -14.72 -43.39
C ASN A 702 29.01 -13.70 -44.26
N ALA A 703 29.18 -13.97 -45.57
CA ALA A 703 29.93 -13.10 -46.47
C ALA A 703 29.39 -11.66 -46.57
N ALA A 704 28.10 -11.44 -46.25
CA ALA A 704 27.46 -10.14 -46.25
C ALA A 704 27.51 -9.43 -44.88
N ASN A 705 28.05 -10.07 -43.84
CA ASN A 705 28.01 -9.62 -42.44
C ASN A 705 26.59 -9.32 -41.93
N THR A 706 25.59 -10.13 -42.30
CA THR A 706 24.18 -9.98 -41.89
C THR A 706 23.70 -11.05 -40.92
N THR A 707 24.52 -12.07 -40.66
CA THR A 707 24.22 -13.19 -39.75
C THR A 707 25.47 -13.51 -38.97
N LEU A 708 25.35 -13.62 -37.64
CA LEU A 708 26.40 -14.10 -36.75
C LEU A 708 25.98 -15.47 -36.22
N SER A 709 26.86 -16.44 -36.41
CA SER A 709 26.69 -17.81 -35.93
C SER A 709 27.90 -18.23 -35.09
N VAL A 710 27.69 -19.24 -34.25
CA VAL A 710 28.75 -19.85 -33.46
C VAL A 710 28.68 -21.37 -33.61
N GLU A 711 29.81 -22.02 -33.89
CA GLU A 711 29.91 -23.48 -33.86
C GLU A 711 30.47 -23.92 -32.51
N PHE A 712 29.65 -24.62 -31.73
CA PHE A 712 30.09 -25.28 -30.50
C PHE A 712 30.53 -26.70 -30.80
N ARG A 713 31.71 -27.07 -30.30
CA ARG A 713 32.19 -28.46 -30.26
C ARG A 713 32.93 -28.72 -28.95
N LEU A 714 33.00 -29.98 -28.55
CA LEU A 714 33.89 -30.38 -27.46
C LEU A 714 35.34 -29.99 -27.79
N ARG A 715 36.09 -29.54 -26.78
CA ARG A 715 37.54 -29.39 -26.91
C ARG A 715 38.16 -30.72 -27.32
N ASN A 716 39.14 -30.65 -28.22
CA ASN A 716 39.95 -31.82 -28.52
C ASN A 716 40.92 -32.11 -27.35
N GLN A 717 41.60 -33.25 -27.43
CA GLN A 717 42.51 -33.71 -26.38
C GLN A 717 43.55 -32.65 -25.97
N ALA A 718 44.17 -31.99 -26.95
CA ALA A 718 45.20 -30.99 -26.70
C ALA A 718 44.62 -29.69 -26.13
N GLU A 719 43.50 -29.22 -26.69
CA GLU A 719 42.81 -28.00 -26.27
C GLU A 719 42.28 -28.09 -24.82
N GLY A 720 41.76 -29.24 -24.42
CA GLY A 720 41.27 -29.45 -23.04
C GLY A 720 42.37 -29.87 -22.06
N GLY A 721 43.57 -30.18 -22.56
CA GLY A 721 44.67 -30.72 -21.78
C GLY A 721 44.30 -32.04 -21.10
N TYR A 722 43.65 -32.93 -21.85
CA TYR A 722 43.20 -34.25 -21.40
C TYR A 722 44.28 -35.31 -21.64
N SER A 723 44.48 -36.23 -20.70
CA SER A 723 45.18 -37.50 -20.94
C SER A 723 44.41 -38.40 -21.91
N ASP A 724 45.08 -39.41 -22.47
CA ASP A 724 44.45 -40.37 -23.39
C ASP A 724 43.19 -41.01 -22.77
N ASN A 725 43.27 -41.38 -21.49
CA ASN A 725 42.16 -42.02 -20.78
C ASN A 725 41.00 -41.05 -20.52
N GLU A 726 41.30 -39.80 -20.14
CA GLU A 726 40.27 -38.77 -19.91
C GLU A 726 39.53 -38.44 -21.20
N TYR A 727 40.26 -38.25 -22.31
CA TYR A 727 39.63 -37.93 -23.60
C TYR A 727 38.78 -39.09 -24.12
N LEU A 728 39.23 -40.34 -23.96
CA LEU A 728 38.43 -41.53 -24.31
C LEU A 728 37.16 -41.67 -23.45
N ALA A 729 37.22 -41.28 -22.17
CA ALA A 729 36.09 -41.36 -21.25
C ALA A 729 35.13 -40.16 -21.33
N LEU A 730 35.54 -39.04 -21.93
CA LEU A 730 34.82 -37.76 -21.90
C LEU A 730 33.35 -37.88 -22.35
N LYS A 731 33.11 -38.33 -23.59
CA LYS A 731 31.72 -38.43 -24.12
C LYS A 731 30.83 -39.37 -23.26
N PRO A 732 31.26 -40.60 -22.92
CA PRO A 732 30.49 -41.46 -22.01
C PRO A 732 30.17 -40.82 -20.65
N VAL A 733 31.13 -40.09 -20.06
CA VAL A 733 30.94 -39.40 -18.77
C VAL A 733 29.92 -38.28 -18.91
N LEU A 734 30.01 -37.45 -19.94
CA LEU A 734 29.04 -36.38 -20.21
C LEU A 734 27.62 -36.93 -20.42
N ALA A 735 27.47 -38.08 -21.09
CA ALA A 735 26.16 -38.71 -21.28
C ALA A 735 25.53 -39.20 -19.96
N ALA A 736 26.36 -39.56 -18.97
CA ALA A 736 25.89 -39.89 -17.64
C ALA A 736 25.54 -38.63 -16.85
N ILE A 737 26.35 -37.57 -16.96
CA ILE A 737 26.09 -36.28 -16.32
C ILE A 737 24.80 -35.64 -16.83
N SER A 738 24.50 -35.74 -18.13
CA SER A 738 23.28 -35.17 -18.71
C SER A 738 21.98 -35.85 -18.23
N GLN A 739 22.06 -36.87 -17.36
CA GLN A 739 20.90 -37.46 -16.69
C GLN A 739 20.60 -36.78 -15.34
N ASP A 740 21.49 -35.89 -14.88
CA ASP A 740 21.40 -35.14 -13.64
C ASP A 740 21.54 -33.64 -13.95
N SER A 741 20.44 -32.91 -13.83
CA SER A 741 20.38 -31.49 -14.18
C SER A 741 21.30 -30.59 -13.34
N GLU A 742 21.55 -30.96 -12.07
CA GLU A 742 22.46 -30.20 -11.22
C GLU A 742 23.90 -30.40 -11.66
N ALA A 743 24.29 -31.65 -11.93
CA ALA A 743 25.62 -31.97 -12.44
C ALA A 743 25.88 -31.34 -13.82
N GLU A 744 24.89 -31.37 -14.70
CA GLU A 744 24.95 -30.71 -16.01
C GLU A 744 25.14 -29.19 -15.88
N THR A 745 24.31 -28.53 -15.06
CA THR A 745 24.43 -27.09 -14.79
C THR A 745 25.78 -26.73 -14.18
N ALA A 746 26.27 -27.54 -13.23
CA ALA A 746 27.56 -27.32 -12.59
C ALA A 746 28.70 -27.35 -13.60
N ILE A 747 28.71 -28.30 -14.54
CA ILE A 747 29.74 -28.37 -15.59
C ILE A 747 29.63 -27.22 -16.58
N LEU A 748 28.42 -26.86 -17.01
CA LEU A 748 28.19 -25.75 -17.93
C LEU A 748 28.59 -24.40 -17.31
N SER A 749 28.57 -24.25 -15.99
CA SER A 749 29.00 -23.02 -15.30
C SER A 749 30.52 -22.79 -15.30
N GLN A 750 31.33 -23.83 -15.53
CA GLN A 750 32.79 -23.72 -15.44
C GLN A 750 33.38 -23.12 -16.72
N THR A 751 33.99 -21.95 -16.65
CA THR A 751 34.68 -21.29 -17.80
C THR A 751 36.19 -21.51 -17.82
N THR A 752 36.74 -22.12 -16.76
CA THR A 752 38.16 -22.48 -16.64
C THR A 752 38.33 -23.96 -16.36
N LYS A 753 39.57 -24.46 -16.50
CA LYS A 753 39.90 -25.83 -16.13
C LYS A 753 39.78 -25.98 -14.60
N ALA A 754 38.75 -26.71 -14.16
CA ALA A 754 38.56 -27.09 -12.76
C ALA A 754 39.61 -28.09 -12.27
#